data_AF-A0A7C7DTX3-F1
#
_entry.id   AF-A0A7C7DTX3-F1
#
_cell.length_a   1.000
_cell.length_b   1.000
_cell.length_c   1.000
_cell.angle_alpha   90.00
_cell.angle_beta   90.00
_cell.angle_gamma   90.00
#
_symmetry.space_group_name_H-M   'P 1'
#
loop_
_entity.id
_entity.type
_entity.pdbx_description
1 polymer ?
#
loop_
_entity_poly.entity_id
_entity_poly.type
_entity_poly.pdbx_seq_one_letter_code
_entity_poly.pdbx_strand_id
1 'polypeptide(L)'
;MGNCESLKPTPADQVVLDLVLGRDQRTAGMMPGWDLELARQKTLFFVSPEDFLRHLKTVISSLDREFQSAGIELRERCLAYVVGIADSLNSVVELSHNLRSSQLHGQGCLSDADLDEAKAEAKEAALRWENMAKDAARAFLLKTKRDDLAPNKGDNLFYGWAVDWQARTGKDPYGTIEDFLSCFAELYAPSMYYTALFLAREAGKTDTQFFNDYGLQAARCRKIGSLGGTTNPVIAVSGEDDMDGIKNIWGEEATAFIKGFPNPWKEVRRIIAREQVKLGMPDDWAATKFTEWVVVDAMLGLRSVFLLRGLGRVAFQLRPDWHDDEEKLTYAGGEIYETLGKRVKVFDDILLQGAESLYVSLAAPRIGKANNHFKIACTGRAALNVVRAFNAGYHPGYPDALKERMFTNMTLSYEVPQMVAASLATEEGIRDYEKRTGQKVDDGIGGSVVTSMIGRFNDAVRLYRVTKLLEALPATNPLKEKINPGEIKSLTDPKLNNPEFIDAMRKAGIDFDPVGEEDAIDHAATLLTKRTVLLLKSRYGLKRTRILTASKRKFHQNTDLLGVPFSTDFGNIQRMSIDLWKKGELNITNWNTLLEGMNPDGTPAADSVWAKREEILRRIWPDWSKVYDPDGLKPEDYANMIYVQPTLKQFLGFWSENVARAQKAREQEGWR
;
A
#
# COMPACT_ATOMS: atom_id res chain seq x y z
N MET A 1 33.24 -22.18 -31.09
CA MET A 1 33.13 -20.84 -30.47
C MET A 1 33.07 -19.85 -31.61
N GLY A 2 31.87 -19.50 -32.07
CA GLY A 2 31.71 -18.45 -33.09
C GLY A 2 32.14 -17.11 -32.48
N ASN A 3 32.84 -16.28 -33.27
CA ASN A 3 33.19 -14.91 -32.89
C ASN A 3 31.90 -14.15 -32.55
N CYS A 4 31.58 -14.07 -31.26
CA CYS A 4 30.52 -13.20 -30.76
C CYS A 4 31.09 -11.79 -30.86
N GLU A 5 30.78 -11.07 -31.95
CA GLU A 5 31.05 -9.65 -32.04
C GLU A 5 30.44 -9.00 -30.79
N SER A 6 31.28 -8.38 -29.96
CA SER A 6 30.84 -7.79 -28.70
C SER A 6 29.78 -6.73 -29.01
N LEU A 7 28.52 -6.98 -28.63
CA LEU A 7 27.44 -6.01 -28.74
C LEU A 7 27.86 -4.74 -28.02
N LYS A 8 27.89 -3.62 -28.75
CA LYS A 8 28.20 -2.32 -28.15
C LYS A 8 27.00 -1.86 -27.31
N PRO A 9 27.20 -1.43 -26.05
CA PRO A 9 26.13 -0.89 -25.23
C PRO A 9 25.43 0.30 -25.92
N THR A 10 24.10 0.28 -25.95
CA THR A 10 23.28 1.44 -26.32
C THR A 10 23.28 2.50 -25.21
N PRO A 11 22.78 3.73 -25.43
CA PRO A 11 22.60 4.70 -24.37
C PRO A 11 21.74 4.20 -23.20
N ALA A 12 20.70 3.38 -23.47
CA ALA A 12 19.87 2.78 -22.43
C ALA A 12 20.67 1.75 -21.62
N ASP A 13 21.45 0.90 -22.28
CA ASP A 13 22.34 -0.09 -21.66
C ASP A 13 23.35 0.61 -20.73
N GLN A 14 23.95 1.72 -21.20
CA GLN A 14 24.94 2.47 -20.44
C GLN A 14 24.36 3.04 -19.15
N VAL A 15 23.13 3.57 -19.17
CA VAL A 15 22.47 4.05 -17.95
C VAL A 15 22.27 2.91 -16.95
N VAL A 16 21.84 1.73 -17.40
CA VAL A 16 21.69 0.55 -16.52
C VAL A 16 23.05 0.18 -15.92
N LEU A 17 24.11 0.12 -16.74
CA LEU A 17 25.46 -0.17 -16.27
C LEU A 17 25.94 0.86 -15.24
N ASP A 18 25.76 2.15 -15.50
CA ASP A 18 26.20 3.21 -14.60
C ASP A 18 25.45 3.16 -13.27
N LEU A 19 24.15 2.84 -13.27
CA LEU A 19 23.38 2.65 -12.04
C LEU A 19 23.88 1.43 -11.25
N VAL A 20 24.02 0.27 -11.89
CA VAL A 20 24.47 -0.97 -11.20
C VAL A 20 25.89 -0.79 -10.64
N LEU A 21 26.78 -0.16 -11.40
CA LEU A 21 28.16 0.07 -11.01
C LEU A 21 28.36 1.27 -10.06
N GLY A 22 27.28 2.00 -9.72
CA GLY A 22 27.34 3.15 -8.81
C GLY A 22 28.05 4.37 -9.40
N ARG A 23 28.06 4.51 -10.72
CA ARG A 23 28.75 5.57 -11.49
C ARG A 23 27.85 6.75 -11.85
N ASP A 24 26.52 6.56 -11.84
CA ASP A 24 25.57 7.62 -12.17
C ASP A 24 25.52 8.71 -11.09
N GLN A 25 26.07 9.89 -11.38
CA GLN A 25 26.17 10.98 -10.41
C GLN A 25 24.81 11.55 -9.97
N ARG A 26 23.73 11.30 -10.72
CA ARG A 26 22.39 11.77 -10.36
C ARG A 26 21.83 11.04 -9.14
N THR A 27 22.37 9.87 -8.80
CA THR A 27 21.95 9.09 -7.63
C THR A 27 22.67 9.51 -6.34
N ALA A 28 23.56 10.51 -6.41
CA ALA A 28 24.22 11.06 -5.24
C ALA A 28 23.18 11.55 -4.20
N GLY A 29 23.27 11.02 -2.98
CA GLY A 29 22.35 11.36 -1.90
C GLY A 29 20.99 10.66 -1.97
N MET A 30 20.80 9.66 -2.85
CA MET A 30 19.65 8.76 -2.79
C MET A 30 19.78 7.74 -1.64
N MET A 31 18.67 7.10 -1.26
CA MET A 31 18.69 5.99 -0.31
C MET A 31 19.44 4.79 -0.92
N PRO A 32 20.21 4.01 -0.14
CA PRO A 32 20.88 2.82 -0.64
C PRO A 32 19.91 1.87 -1.35
N GLY A 33 20.24 1.47 -2.58
CA GLY A 33 19.45 0.54 -3.39
C GLY A 33 18.44 1.19 -4.33
N TRP A 34 18.16 2.49 -4.23
CA TRP A 34 17.28 3.19 -5.19
C TRP A 34 17.83 3.19 -6.61
N ASP A 35 19.14 3.31 -6.75
CA ASP A 35 19.87 3.17 -8.01
C ASP A 35 19.66 1.79 -8.65
N LEU A 36 19.73 0.71 -7.86
CA LEU A 36 19.48 -0.66 -8.32
C LEU A 36 18.00 -0.86 -8.72
N GLU A 37 17.06 -0.29 -7.98
CA GLU A 37 15.64 -0.36 -8.37
C GLU A 37 15.36 0.44 -9.65
N LEU A 38 15.99 1.60 -9.84
CA LEU A 38 15.93 2.36 -11.10
C LEU A 38 16.51 1.55 -12.26
N ALA A 39 17.64 0.86 -12.05
CA ALA A 39 18.25 0.01 -13.06
C ALA A 39 17.30 -1.12 -13.50
N ARG A 40 16.70 -1.83 -12.53
CA ARG A 40 15.73 -2.90 -12.82
C ARG A 40 14.51 -2.39 -13.54
N GLN A 41 13.97 -1.26 -13.08
CA GLN A 41 12.80 -0.66 -13.70
C GLN A 41 13.07 -0.20 -15.13
N LYS A 42 14.24 0.39 -15.39
CA LYS A 42 14.66 0.76 -16.74
C LYS A 42 14.66 -0.46 -17.67
N THR A 43 15.32 -1.54 -17.25
CA THR A 43 15.39 -2.81 -18.00
C THR A 43 14.00 -3.39 -18.29
N LEU A 44 13.13 -3.46 -17.28
CA LEU A 44 11.84 -4.17 -17.39
C LEU A 44 10.72 -3.35 -18.05
N PHE A 45 10.70 -2.03 -17.87
CA PHE A 45 9.55 -1.20 -18.25
C PHE A 45 9.83 -0.21 -19.37
N PHE A 46 11.10 0.08 -19.67
CA PHE A 46 11.50 1.12 -20.64
C PHE A 46 12.38 0.59 -21.78
N VAL A 47 12.38 -0.72 -21.98
CA VAL A 47 12.95 -1.42 -23.14
C VAL A 47 11.81 -2.12 -23.87
N SER A 48 11.76 -1.98 -25.20
CA SER A 48 10.72 -2.63 -26.00
C SER A 48 10.85 -4.16 -25.95
N PRO A 49 9.75 -4.90 -26.14
CA PRO A 49 9.82 -6.35 -26.16
C PRO A 49 10.78 -6.89 -27.22
N GLU A 50 10.86 -6.25 -28.39
CA GLU A 50 11.76 -6.63 -29.49
C GLU A 50 13.24 -6.50 -29.09
N ASP A 51 13.61 -5.43 -28.38
CA ASP A 51 14.99 -5.18 -27.96
C ASP A 51 15.38 -5.85 -26.63
N PHE A 52 14.41 -6.35 -25.87
CA PHE A 52 14.60 -6.74 -24.47
C PHE A 52 15.71 -7.78 -24.28
N LEU A 53 15.69 -8.86 -25.07
CA LEU A 53 16.68 -9.93 -24.93
C LEU A 53 18.09 -9.48 -25.31
N ARG A 54 18.22 -8.69 -26.39
CA ARG A 54 19.50 -8.09 -26.81
C ARG A 54 20.05 -7.16 -25.72
N HIS A 55 19.20 -6.28 -25.18
CA HIS A 55 19.55 -5.37 -24.09
C HIS A 55 20.03 -6.15 -22.86
N LEU A 56 19.26 -7.14 -22.41
CA LEU A 56 19.58 -7.97 -21.25
C LEU A 56 20.94 -8.68 -21.40
N LYS A 57 21.17 -9.35 -22.52
CA LYS A 57 22.45 -10.02 -22.83
C LYS A 57 23.63 -9.06 -22.85
N THR A 58 23.44 -7.86 -23.42
CA THR A 58 24.49 -6.83 -23.51
C THR A 58 24.88 -6.29 -22.13
N VAL A 59 23.88 -6.01 -21.28
CA VAL A 59 24.10 -5.56 -19.90
C VAL A 59 24.77 -6.66 -19.08
N ILE A 60 24.26 -7.90 -19.10
CA ILE A 60 24.85 -9.03 -18.37
C ILE A 60 26.29 -9.27 -18.82
N SER A 61 26.56 -9.33 -20.13
CA SER A 61 27.92 -9.55 -20.65
C SER A 61 28.90 -8.43 -20.25
N SER A 62 28.41 -7.20 -20.13
CA SER A 62 29.23 -6.07 -19.67
C SER A 62 29.50 -6.14 -18.16
N LEU A 63 28.48 -6.49 -17.36
CA LEU A 63 28.63 -6.71 -15.93
C LEU A 63 29.50 -7.94 -15.63
N ASP A 64 29.47 -9.00 -16.43
CA ASP A 64 30.33 -10.20 -16.29
C ASP A 64 31.81 -9.81 -16.21
N ARG A 65 32.25 -8.86 -17.04
CA ARG A 65 33.63 -8.36 -17.07
C ARG A 65 33.99 -7.60 -15.80
N GLU A 66 33.11 -6.71 -15.36
CA GLU A 66 33.30 -5.92 -14.14
C GLU A 66 33.27 -6.82 -12.89
N PHE A 67 32.36 -7.80 -12.86
CA PHE A 67 32.14 -8.74 -11.76
C PHE A 67 33.38 -9.60 -11.46
N GLN A 68 34.09 -10.05 -12.50
CA GLN A 68 35.29 -10.87 -12.36
C GLN A 68 36.37 -10.17 -11.53
N SER A 69 36.63 -8.88 -11.79
CA SER A 69 37.63 -8.07 -11.08
C SER A 69 37.09 -7.31 -9.86
N ALA A 70 35.78 -7.33 -9.64
CA ALA A 70 35.11 -6.55 -8.60
C ALA A 70 35.39 -7.04 -7.16
N GLY A 71 35.36 -6.10 -6.21
CA GLY A 71 35.26 -6.40 -4.78
C GLY A 71 33.86 -6.88 -4.36
N ILE A 72 33.71 -7.33 -3.12
CA ILE A 72 32.47 -7.94 -2.61
C ILE A 72 31.24 -7.02 -2.76
N GLU A 73 31.40 -5.72 -2.49
CA GLU A 73 30.30 -4.75 -2.57
C GLU A 73 29.75 -4.62 -4.00
N LEU A 74 30.63 -4.46 -4.98
CA LEU A 74 30.23 -4.34 -6.38
C LEU A 74 29.65 -5.66 -6.92
N ARG A 75 30.19 -6.81 -6.48
CA ARG A 75 29.61 -8.13 -6.79
C ARG A 75 28.21 -8.28 -6.21
N GLU A 76 27.99 -7.87 -4.97
CA GLU A 76 26.67 -7.89 -4.34
C GLU A 76 25.67 -7.02 -5.12
N ARG A 77 26.08 -5.83 -5.58
CA ARG A 77 25.24 -4.95 -6.41
C ARG A 77 24.85 -5.59 -7.74
N CYS A 78 25.81 -6.21 -8.43
CA CYS A 78 25.54 -6.94 -9.67
C CYS A 78 24.56 -8.10 -9.45
N LEU A 79 24.78 -8.90 -8.40
CA LEU A 79 23.89 -9.98 -7.98
C LEU A 79 22.48 -9.46 -7.68
N ALA A 80 22.36 -8.40 -6.89
CA ALA A 80 21.09 -7.78 -6.58
C ALA A 80 20.35 -7.32 -7.85
N TYR A 81 21.04 -6.74 -8.83
CA TYR A 81 20.44 -6.38 -10.12
C TYR A 81 19.93 -7.62 -10.85
N VAL A 82 20.78 -8.59 -11.16
CA VAL A 82 20.42 -9.73 -12.02
C VAL A 82 19.38 -10.66 -11.37
N VAL A 83 19.49 -10.91 -10.06
CA VAL A 83 18.48 -11.69 -9.32
C VAL A 83 17.15 -10.94 -9.30
N GLY A 84 17.19 -9.61 -9.15
CA GLY A 84 15.99 -8.79 -9.22
C GLY A 84 15.28 -8.89 -10.58
N ILE A 85 16.02 -8.90 -11.68
CA ILE A 85 15.48 -9.13 -13.03
C ILE A 85 14.91 -10.54 -13.15
N ALA A 86 15.65 -11.58 -12.76
CA ALA A 86 15.20 -12.97 -12.83
C ALA A 86 13.91 -13.20 -12.02
N ASP A 87 13.82 -12.61 -10.83
CA ASP A 87 12.65 -12.66 -9.96
C ASP A 87 11.45 -11.94 -10.60
N SER A 88 11.67 -10.75 -11.17
CA SER A 88 10.66 -9.97 -11.89
C SER A 88 10.10 -10.66 -13.14
N LEU A 89 10.94 -11.39 -13.88
CA LEU A 89 10.50 -12.17 -15.05
C LEU A 89 9.56 -13.33 -14.68
N ASN A 90 9.50 -13.74 -13.41
CA ASN A 90 8.50 -14.69 -12.93
C ASN A 90 7.15 -14.05 -12.61
N SER A 91 7.07 -12.72 -12.52
CA SER A 91 5.83 -12.00 -12.23
C SER A 91 5.03 -11.70 -13.50
N VAL A 92 3.92 -12.41 -13.69
CA VAL A 92 2.95 -12.10 -14.75
C VAL A 92 2.43 -10.66 -14.67
N VAL A 93 2.37 -10.09 -13.46
CA VAL A 93 1.94 -8.72 -13.22
C VAL A 93 2.93 -7.73 -13.80
N GLU A 94 4.22 -7.82 -13.46
CA GLU A 94 5.21 -6.87 -13.98
C GLU A 94 5.36 -6.98 -15.50
N LEU A 95 5.34 -8.21 -16.04
CA LEU A 95 5.36 -8.43 -17.48
C LEU A 95 4.18 -7.74 -18.18
N SER A 96 2.98 -7.77 -17.60
CA SER A 96 1.77 -7.17 -18.20
C SER A 96 1.81 -5.64 -18.32
N HIS A 97 2.70 -4.97 -17.60
CA HIS A 97 2.83 -3.51 -17.66
C HIS A 97 3.68 -3.04 -18.85
N ASN A 98 4.56 -3.89 -19.38
CA ASN A 98 5.37 -3.58 -20.55
C ASN A 98 5.53 -4.80 -21.47
N LEU A 99 6.41 -5.74 -21.14
CA LEU A 99 6.89 -6.78 -22.06
C LEU A 99 5.78 -7.66 -22.67
N ARG A 100 4.67 -7.84 -21.96
CA ARG A 100 3.49 -8.61 -22.39
C ARG A 100 2.22 -7.74 -22.50
N SER A 101 2.38 -6.43 -22.57
CA SER A 101 1.25 -5.51 -22.70
C SER A 101 0.79 -5.40 -24.14
N SER A 102 -0.28 -6.11 -24.50
CA SER A 102 -0.91 -5.98 -25.82
C SER A 102 -1.51 -4.59 -26.04
N GLN A 103 -1.84 -3.88 -24.96
CA GLN A 103 -2.29 -2.48 -25.03
C GLN A 103 -1.18 -1.55 -25.54
N LEU A 104 0.08 -1.81 -25.17
CA LEU A 104 1.21 -0.97 -25.57
C LEU A 104 1.79 -1.39 -26.92
N HIS A 105 1.92 -2.70 -27.15
CA HIS A 105 2.73 -3.24 -28.25
C HIS A 105 1.91 -3.98 -29.31
N GLY A 106 0.60 -4.14 -29.12
CA GLY A 106 -0.24 -4.92 -30.02
C GLY A 106 0.24 -6.37 -30.12
N GLN A 107 0.67 -6.78 -31.32
CA GLN A 107 1.25 -8.11 -31.56
C GLN A 107 2.76 -8.19 -31.28
N GLY A 108 3.43 -7.05 -31.09
CA GLY A 108 4.85 -6.97 -30.77
C GLY A 108 5.19 -7.26 -29.30
N CYS A 109 4.35 -8.03 -28.60
CA CYS A 109 4.67 -8.48 -27.24
C CYS A 109 5.78 -9.54 -27.26
N LEU A 110 6.53 -9.63 -26.16
CA LEU A 110 7.56 -10.66 -25.98
C LEU A 110 6.92 -12.03 -26.11
N SER A 111 7.41 -12.91 -26.98
CA SER A 111 6.80 -14.24 -27.13
C SER A 111 7.05 -15.12 -25.90
N ASP A 112 6.34 -16.25 -25.78
CA ASP A 112 6.60 -17.19 -24.68
C ASP A 112 8.03 -17.76 -24.79
N ALA A 113 8.51 -18.03 -26.01
CA ALA A 113 9.86 -18.51 -26.26
C ALA A 113 10.93 -17.47 -25.87
N ASP A 114 10.75 -16.21 -26.25
CA ASP A 114 11.70 -15.14 -25.90
C ASP A 114 11.68 -14.84 -24.39
N LEU A 115 10.51 -14.97 -23.74
CA LEU A 115 10.38 -14.83 -22.29
C LEU A 115 11.12 -15.96 -21.57
N ASP A 116 10.96 -17.21 -22.01
CA ASP A 116 11.66 -18.34 -21.44
C ASP A 116 13.18 -18.23 -21.65
N GLU A 117 13.62 -17.73 -22.81
CA GLU A 117 15.03 -17.44 -23.06
C GLU A 117 15.55 -16.32 -22.14
N ALA A 118 14.80 -15.22 -21.97
CA ALA A 118 15.20 -14.14 -21.07
C ALA A 118 15.26 -14.59 -19.60
N LYS A 119 14.32 -15.44 -19.17
CA LYS A 119 14.34 -16.07 -17.84
C LYS A 119 15.59 -16.94 -17.67
N ALA A 120 15.90 -17.77 -18.67
CA ALA A 120 17.09 -18.62 -18.64
C ALA A 120 18.37 -17.78 -18.57
N GLU A 121 18.51 -16.76 -19.41
CA GLU A 121 19.68 -15.87 -19.43
C GLU A 121 19.91 -15.20 -18.06
N ALA A 122 18.88 -14.59 -17.48
CA ALA A 122 19.00 -13.94 -16.17
C ALA A 122 19.28 -14.95 -15.04
N LYS A 123 18.60 -16.10 -15.03
CA LYS A 123 18.81 -17.16 -14.04
C LYS A 123 20.23 -17.73 -14.13
N GLU A 124 20.68 -18.09 -15.33
CA GLU A 124 22.03 -18.65 -15.54
C GLU A 124 23.12 -17.66 -15.14
N ALA A 125 22.99 -16.38 -15.49
CA ALA A 125 23.92 -15.34 -15.05
C ALA A 125 23.98 -15.25 -13.52
N ALA A 126 22.82 -15.24 -12.85
CA ALA A 126 22.76 -15.19 -11.39
C ALA A 126 23.43 -16.40 -10.74
N LEU A 127 23.18 -17.62 -11.24
CA LEU A 127 23.80 -18.86 -10.73
C LEU A 127 25.29 -18.94 -11.03
N ARG A 128 25.76 -18.47 -12.19
CA ARG A 128 27.20 -18.35 -12.46
C ARG A 128 27.86 -17.41 -11.45
N TRP A 129 27.27 -16.24 -11.21
CA TRP A 129 27.83 -15.25 -10.27
C TRP A 129 27.80 -15.71 -8.82
N GLU A 130 26.77 -16.46 -8.40
CA GLU A 130 26.74 -17.12 -7.09
C GLU A 130 27.90 -18.09 -6.93
N ASN A 131 28.16 -18.92 -7.94
CA ASN A 131 29.28 -19.87 -7.91
C ASN A 131 30.65 -19.17 -7.86
N MET A 132 30.79 -18.02 -8.53
CA MET A 132 32.00 -17.22 -8.52
C MET A 132 32.21 -16.43 -7.21
N ALA A 133 31.12 -16.03 -6.54
CA ALA A 133 31.16 -15.14 -5.38
C ALA A 133 30.10 -15.50 -4.33
N LYS A 134 30.23 -16.69 -3.74
CA LYS A 134 29.30 -17.24 -2.75
C LYS A 134 29.02 -16.29 -1.58
N ASP A 135 30.04 -15.59 -1.09
CA ASP A 135 29.88 -14.66 0.03
C ASP A 135 29.03 -13.43 -0.35
N ALA A 136 29.18 -12.92 -1.57
CA ALA A 136 28.36 -11.81 -2.08
C ALA A 136 26.90 -12.24 -2.27
N ALA A 137 26.67 -13.44 -2.83
CA ALA A 137 25.34 -14.02 -2.98
C ALA A 137 24.67 -14.24 -1.62
N ARG A 138 25.43 -14.78 -0.65
CA ARG A 138 24.94 -14.96 0.72
C ARG A 138 24.61 -13.62 1.37
N ALA A 139 25.45 -12.60 1.24
CA ALA A 139 25.19 -11.27 1.78
C ALA A 139 23.89 -10.66 1.21
N PHE A 140 23.68 -10.78 -0.11
CA PHE A 140 22.44 -10.35 -0.77
C PHE A 140 21.19 -11.11 -0.26
N LEU A 141 21.24 -12.45 -0.21
CA LEU A 141 20.11 -13.27 0.25
C LEU A 141 19.76 -12.99 1.71
N LEU A 142 20.77 -12.78 2.56
CA LEU A 142 20.56 -12.44 3.97
C LEU A 142 19.95 -11.04 4.18
N LYS A 143 20.36 -10.03 3.37
CA LYS A 143 19.72 -8.71 3.39
C LYS A 143 18.26 -8.80 2.94
N THR A 144 17.98 -9.61 1.92
CA THR A 144 16.60 -9.87 1.46
C THR A 144 15.77 -10.56 2.53
N LYS A 145 16.34 -11.58 3.20
CA LYS A 145 15.71 -12.26 4.34
C LYS A 145 15.39 -11.30 5.48
N ARG A 146 16.29 -10.37 5.80
CA ARG A 146 16.06 -9.33 6.81
C ARG A 146 14.85 -8.48 6.45
N ASP A 147 14.77 -8.04 5.20
CA ASP A 147 13.65 -7.18 4.75
C ASP A 147 12.32 -7.94 4.79
N ASP A 148 12.33 -9.24 4.52
CA ASP A 148 11.14 -10.09 4.62
C ASP A 148 10.76 -10.40 6.06
N LEU A 149 11.73 -10.54 6.95
CA LEU A 149 11.52 -10.72 8.39
C LEU A 149 10.93 -9.48 9.07
N ALA A 150 11.02 -8.30 8.44
CA ALA A 150 10.41 -7.08 8.92
C ALA A 150 8.88 -7.27 9.09
N PRO A 151 8.31 -7.12 10.31
CA PRO A 151 6.95 -7.57 10.62
C PRO A 151 5.83 -6.96 9.78
N ASN A 152 5.97 -5.73 9.26
CA ASN A 152 4.96 -5.10 8.41
C ASN A 152 3.54 -5.15 9.01
N LYS A 153 3.44 -4.82 10.31
CA LYS A 153 2.21 -4.91 11.12
C LYS A 153 1.64 -6.34 11.23
N GLY A 154 2.51 -7.30 11.53
CA GLY A 154 2.14 -8.67 11.87
C GLY A 154 2.99 -9.66 11.12
N ASP A 155 2.36 -10.41 10.23
CA ASP A 155 3.01 -11.45 9.44
C ASP A 155 3.30 -10.94 8.02
N ASN A 156 4.56 -10.70 7.69
CA ASN A 156 4.97 -10.31 6.35
C ASN A 156 4.67 -11.45 5.36
N LEU A 157 3.90 -11.13 4.31
CA LEU A 157 3.52 -12.06 3.26
C LEU A 157 4.70 -12.87 2.70
N PHE A 158 5.82 -12.20 2.39
CA PHE A 158 6.96 -12.82 1.71
C PHE A 158 7.68 -13.81 2.63
N TYR A 159 7.88 -13.46 3.90
CA TYR A 159 8.51 -14.37 4.85
C TYR A 159 7.57 -15.51 5.26
N GLY A 160 6.29 -15.22 5.53
CA GLY A 160 5.29 -16.24 5.83
C GLY A 160 5.15 -17.26 4.69
N TRP A 161 5.20 -16.81 3.43
CA TRP A 161 5.28 -17.68 2.26
C TRP A 161 6.57 -18.50 2.22
N ALA A 162 7.73 -17.86 2.46
CA ALA A 162 9.03 -18.53 2.47
C ALA A 162 9.08 -19.67 3.50
N VAL A 163 8.54 -19.46 4.71
CA VAL A 163 8.42 -20.49 5.75
C VAL A 163 7.55 -21.66 5.29
N ASP A 164 6.40 -21.36 4.69
CA ASP A 164 5.49 -22.40 4.17
C ASP A 164 6.13 -23.22 3.03
N TRP A 165 6.85 -22.54 2.13
CA TRP A 165 7.57 -23.17 1.03
C TRP A 165 8.70 -24.06 1.54
N GLN A 166 9.46 -23.58 2.54
CA GLN A 166 10.51 -24.36 3.19
C GLN A 166 9.95 -25.62 3.85
N ALA A 167 8.84 -25.50 4.58
CA ALA A 167 8.20 -26.63 5.24
C ALA A 167 7.72 -27.69 4.24
N ARG A 168 7.26 -27.27 3.05
CA ARG A 168 6.77 -28.17 2.00
C ARG A 168 7.89 -28.83 1.19
N THR A 169 8.98 -28.12 0.91
CA THR A 169 10.03 -28.58 -0.01
C THR A 169 11.28 -29.11 0.69
N GLY A 170 11.48 -28.75 1.98
CA GLY A 170 12.69 -29.06 2.75
C GLY A 170 13.90 -28.18 2.41
N LYS A 171 13.75 -27.17 1.56
CA LYS A 171 14.84 -26.27 1.12
C LYS A 171 14.73 -24.89 1.76
N ASP A 172 15.85 -24.22 2.04
CA ASP A 172 15.87 -22.84 2.57
C ASP A 172 15.71 -21.82 1.41
N PRO A 173 14.61 -21.04 1.34
CA PRO A 173 14.40 -20.01 0.32
C PRO A 173 15.51 -18.96 0.25
N TYR A 174 16.27 -18.78 1.33
CA TYR A 174 17.38 -17.83 1.39
C TYR A 174 18.75 -18.54 1.43
N GLY A 175 18.77 -19.85 1.16
CA GLY A 175 19.97 -20.68 1.13
C GLY A 175 20.78 -20.48 -0.14
N THR A 176 20.13 -20.49 -1.29
CA THR A 176 20.71 -20.30 -2.62
C THR A 176 19.86 -19.38 -3.48
N ILE A 177 20.43 -18.81 -4.55
CA ILE A 177 19.65 -18.00 -5.51
C ILE A 177 18.59 -18.85 -6.22
N GLU A 178 18.90 -20.12 -6.52
CA GLU A 178 17.94 -21.01 -7.17
C GLU A 178 16.70 -21.25 -6.30
N ASP A 179 16.89 -21.53 -5.01
CA ASP A 179 15.79 -21.74 -4.08
C ASP A 179 14.97 -20.46 -3.88
N PHE A 180 15.63 -19.32 -3.80
CA PHE A 180 14.98 -18.01 -3.74
C PHE A 180 14.05 -17.78 -4.93
N LEU A 181 14.58 -17.92 -6.16
CA LEU A 181 13.82 -17.70 -7.38
C LEU A 181 12.65 -18.70 -7.51
N SER A 182 12.88 -19.96 -7.13
CA SER A 182 11.85 -21.01 -7.18
C SER A 182 10.72 -20.73 -6.19
N CYS A 183 11.07 -20.34 -4.96
CA CYS A 183 10.10 -20.01 -3.92
C CYS A 183 9.16 -18.88 -4.35
N PHE A 184 9.71 -17.76 -4.83
CA PHE A 184 8.90 -16.59 -5.15
C PHE A 184 8.21 -16.67 -6.52
N ALA A 185 8.72 -17.45 -7.48
CA ALA A 185 7.98 -17.77 -8.70
C ALA A 185 6.62 -18.41 -8.41
N GLU A 186 6.53 -19.31 -7.42
CA GLU A 186 5.26 -19.91 -7.00
C GLU A 186 4.30 -18.87 -6.36
N LEU A 187 4.81 -17.90 -5.61
CA LEU A 187 4.00 -16.81 -5.05
C LEU A 187 3.42 -15.89 -6.14
N TYR A 188 4.11 -15.77 -7.27
CA TYR A 188 3.69 -14.92 -8.39
C TYR A 188 2.76 -15.64 -9.38
N ALA A 189 2.43 -16.90 -9.11
CA ALA A 189 1.57 -17.70 -9.97
C ALA A 189 0.15 -17.10 -10.11
N PRO A 190 -0.51 -17.25 -11.27
CA PRO A 190 -1.90 -16.82 -11.48
C PRO A 190 -2.93 -17.42 -10.51
N SER A 191 -2.61 -18.54 -9.85
CA SER A 191 -3.46 -19.17 -8.84
C SER A 191 -3.46 -18.44 -7.50
N MET A 192 -2.48 -17.56 -7.24
CA MET A 192 -2.40 -16.80 -6.00
C MET A 192 -3.37 -15.62 -6.03
N TYR A 193 -4.08 -15.38 -4.93
CA TYR A 193 -5.21 -14.44 -4.88
C TYR A 193 -4.91 -13.05 -5.46
N TYR A 194 -3.82 -12.39 -5.05
CA TYR A 194 -3.53 -11.03 -5.50
C TYR A 194 -3.16 -10.98 -6.99
N THR A 195 -2.44 -11.97 -7.48
CA THR A 195 -2.17 -12.13 -8.92
C THR A 195 -3.46 -12.41 -9.69
N ALA A 196 -4.33 -13.30 -9.18
CA ALA A 196 -5.63 -13.60 -9.77
C ALA A 196 -6.54 -12.36 -9.80
N LEU A 197 -6.54 -11.57 -8.73
CA LEU A 197 -7.28 -10.31 -8.64
C LEU A 197 -6.80 -9.31 -9.69
N PHE A 198 -5.48 -9.16 -9.84
CA PHE A 198 -4.90 -8.32 -10.88
C PHE A 198 -5.36 -8.77 -12.29
N LEU A 199 -5.25 -10.07 -12.59
CA LEU A 199 -5.66 -10.62 -13.89
C LEU A 199 -7.17 -10.50 -14.12
N ALA A 200 -7.99 -10.69 -13.08
CA ALA A 200 -9.44 -10.49 -13.15
C ALA A 200 -9.79 -9.04 -13.47
N ARG A 201 -9.05 -8.09 -12.90
CA ARG A 201 -9.20 -6.65 -13.19
C ARG A 201 -8.79 -6.31 -14.61
N GLU A 202 -7.64 -6.78 -15.09
CA GLU A 202 -7.22 -6.57 -16.49
C GLU A 202 -8.21 -7.19 -17.49
N ALA A 203 -8.89 -8.28 -17.09
CA ALA A 203 -9.97 -8.90 -17.86
C ALA A 203 -11.35 -8.20 -17.70
N GLY A 204 -11.45 -7.11 -16.93
CA GLY A 204 -12.70 -6.38 -16.70
C GLY A 204 -13.74 -7.12 -15.85
N LYS A 205 -13.34 -8.18 -15.13
CA LYS A 205 -14.24 -8.96 -14.26
C LYS A 205 -14.49 -8.29 -12.91
N THR A 206 -13.60 -7.38 -12.51
CA THR A 206 -13.71 -6.58 -11.29
C THR A 206 -13.09 -5.21 -11.49
N ASP A 207 -13.61 -4.21 -10.78
CA ASP A 207 -12.99 -2.88 -10.69
C ASP A 207 -11.89 -2.85 -9.61
N THR A 208 -11.82 -3.87 -8.75
CA THR A 208 -10.98 -3.83 -7.55
C THR A 208 -9.50 -3.90 -7.87
N GLN A 209 -8.79 -2.84 -7.47
CA GLN A 209 -7.35 -2.71 -7.54
C GLN A 209 -6.73 -2.83 -6.14
N PHE A 210 -5.70 -3.65 -6.02
CA PHE A 210 -4.96 -3.86 -4.78
C PHE A 210 -3.90 -2.77 -4.53
N PHE A 211 -3.83 -2.29 -3.29
CA PHE A 211 -2.87 -1.33 -2.75
C PHE A 211 -2.16 -1.95 -1.54
N ASN A 212 -0.86 -1.71 -1.36
CA ASN A 212 -0.15 -2.15 -0.16
C ASN A 212 -0.24 -1.10 0.97
N ASP A 213 -0.51 -1.55 2.21
CA ASP A 213 -0.56 -0.70 3.40
C ASP A 213 0.73 -0.79 4.24
N TYR A 214 1.92 -0.65 3.62
CA TYR A 214 3.22 -0.66 4.31
C TYR A 214 4.14 0.47 3.86
N GLY A 215 5.12 0.78 4.70
CA GLY A 215 6.20 1.73 4.41
C GLY A 215 7.41 1.09 3.73
N LEU A 216 7.35 -0.21 3.44
CA LEU A 216 8.44 -1.01 2.89
C LEU A 216 7.95 -1.87 1.72
N GLN A 217 8.89 -2.31 0.89
CA GLN A 217 8.68 -3.37 -0.12
C GLN A 217 7.63 -3.08 -1.21
N ALA A 218 7.35 -1.80 -1.52
CA ALA A 218 6.41 -1.43 -2.58
C ALA A 218 6.74 -2.10 -3.93
N ALA A 219 8.03 -2.15 -4.30
CA ALA A 219 8.50 -2.82 -5.52
C ALA A 219 8.23 -4.34 -5.53
N ARG A 220 8.32 -5.03 -4.37
CA ARG A 220 7.96 -6.45 -4.29
C ARG A 220 6.45 -6.67 -4.31
N CYS A 221 5.69 -5.80 -3.65
CA CYS A 221 4.22 -5.86 -3.69
C CYS A 221 3.67 -5.61 -5.11
N ARG A 222 4.37 -4.83 -5.94
CA ARG A 222 4.06 -4.66 -7.37
C ARG A 222 4.03 -6.01 -8.11
N LYS A 223 4.94 -6.94 -7.76
CA LYS A 223 5.05 -8.27 -8.40
C LYS A 223 3.82 -9.16 -8.19
N ILE A 224 3.02 -8.89 -7.16
CA ILE A 224 1.79 -9.63 -6.85
C ILE A 224 0.52 -8.85 -7.20
N GLY A 225 0.62 -7.67 -7.83
CA GLY A 225 -0.56 -6.89 -8.23
C GLY A 225 -0.82 -5.61 -7.46
N SER A 226 0.07 -5.17 -6.55
CA SER A 226 -0.09 -3.87 -5.89
C SER A 226 0.15 -2.73 -6.89
N LEU A 227 -0.86 -1.91 -7.11
CA LEU A 227 -0.80 -0.75 -8.02
C LEU A 227 -1.04 0.57 -7.27
N GLY A 228 -0.74 0.59 -5.98
CA GLY A 228 -0.81 1.77 -5.13
C GLY A 228 -0.30 1.44 -3.73
N GLY A 229 0.06 2.46 -2.97
CA GLY A 229 0.55 2.31 -1.61
C GLY A 229 -0.11 3.30 -0.67
N THR A 230 -0.17 2.99 0.61
CA THR A 230 -0.60 3.95 1.64
C THR A 230 0.46 4.10 2.71
N THR A 231 0.89 5.33 2.97
CA THR A 231 1.69 5.67 4.14
C THR A 231 0.91 6.59 5.07
N ASN A 232 1.31 6.61 6.33
CA ASN A 232 0.87 7.54 7.37
C ASN A 232 1.94 7.57 8.48
N PRO A 233 1.87 8.45 9.50
CA PRO A 233 2.89 8.52 10.54
C PRO A 233 3.12 7.18 11.26
N VAL A 234 2.05 6.39 11.48
CA VAL A 234 2.17 5.05 12.06
C VAL A 234 3.04 4.17 11.18
N ILE A 235 2.78 4.16 9.88
CA ILE A 235 3.50 3.33 8.92
C ILE A 235 4.96 3.79 8.75
N ALA A 236 5.21 5.10 8.68
CA ALA A 236 6.57 5.64 8.55
C ALA A 236 7.42 5.29 9.78
N VAL A 237 6.90 5.49 10.99
CA VAL A 237 7.59 5.15 12.23
C VAL A 237 7.71 3.63 12.42
N SER A 238 6.65 2.87 12.10
CA SER A 238 6.68 1.41 12.22
C SER A 238 7.67 0.78 11.23
N GLY A 239 7.88 1.35 10.05
CA GLY A 239 8.90 0.84 9.12
C GLY A 239 10.32 0.96 9.67
N GLU A 240 10.61 1.99 10.47
CA GLU A 240 11.87 2.09 11.20
C GLU A 240 11.95 1.05 12.33
N ASP A 241 10.87 0.85 13.08
CA ASP A 241 10.76 -0.13 14.17
C ASP A 241 10.87 -1.58 13.68
N ASP A 242 10.27 -1.88 12.52
CA ASP A 242 10.29 -3.19 11.88
C ASP A 242 11.73 -3.57 11.52
N MET A 243 12.53 -2.60 11.05
CA MET A 243 13.96 -2.77 10.77
C MET A 243 14.85 -2.80 12.01
N ASP A 244 14.29 -2.57 13.20
CA ASP A 244 14.93 -2.83 14.50
C ASP A 244 14.45 -4.16 15.14
N GLY A 245 13.55 -4.89 14.45
CA GLY A 245 12.93 -6.13 14.94
C GLY A 245 11.95 -5.91 16.10
N ILE A 246 11.46 -4.68 16.30
CA ILE A 246 10.52 -4.37 17.38
C ILE A 246 9.20 -5.09 17.13
N LYS A 247 8.70 -5.81 18.15
CA LYS A 247 7.44 -6.60 18.08
C LYS A 247 7.44 -7.66 16.97
N ASN A 248 8.60 -8.21 16.63
CA ASN A 248 8.66 -9.29 15.64
C ASN A 248 7.92 -10.53 16.13
N ILE A 249 6.98 -11.02 15.31
CA ILE A 249 6.13 -12.16 15.65
C ILE A 249 6.85 -13.52 15.49
N TRP A 250 7.99 -13.54 14.80
CA TRP A 250 8.79 -14.73 14.52
C TRP A 250 9.83 -15.05 15.62
N GLY A 251 9.76 -14.35 16.75
CA GLY A 251 10.54 -14.64 17.95
C GLY A 251 11.86 -13.86 18.07
N GLU A 252 12.60 -14.19 19.12
CA GLU A 252 13.86 -13.51 19.47
C GLU A 252 14.97 -13.75 18.46
N GLU A 253 15.01 -14.94 17.83
CA GLU A 253 16.00 -15.27 16.80
C GLU A 253 15.84 -14.38 15.55
N ALA A 254 14.61 -14.17 15.09
CA ALA A 254 14.31 -13.24 14.00
C ALA A 254 14.71 -11.81 14.36
N THR A 255 14.43 -11.39 15.60
CA THR A 255 14.81 -10.06 16.11
C THR A 255 16.33 -9.90 16.14
N ALA A 256 17.06 -10.89 16.64
CA ALA A 256 18.51 -10.89 16.69
C ALA A 256 19.12 -10.87 15.27
N PHE A 257 18.52 -11.63 14.35
CA PHE A 257 18.91 -11.64 12.94
C PHE A 257 18.79 -10.26 12.31
N ILE A 258 17.64 -9.58 12.45
CA ILE A 258 17.42 -8.23 11.90
C ILE A 258 18.45 -7.25 12.45
N LYS A 259 18.69 -7.27 13.76
CA LYS A 259 19.66 -6.38 14.44
C LYS A 259 21.11 -6.60 14.01
N GLY A 260 21.42 -7.72 13.34
CA GLY A 260 22.72 -7.96 12.71
C GLY A 260 23.00 -7.07 11.50
N PHE A 261 22.00 -6.33 11.00
CA PHE A 261 22.13 -5.47 9.84
C PHE A 261 21.91 -3.99 10.20
N PRO A 262 22.57 -3.06 9.48
CA PRO A 262 22.26 -1.64 9.61
C PRO A 262 20.80 -1.34 9.24
N ASN A 263 20.13 -0.54 10.07
CA ASN A 263 18.80 -0.02 9.78
C ASN A 263 18.93 1.19 8.82
N PRO A 264 18.49 1.08 7.56
CA PRO A 264 18.68 2.14 6.57
C PRO A 264 17.90 3.42 6.91
N TRP A 265 16.78 3.31 7.63
CA TRP A 265 15.98 4.47 8.03
C TRP A 265 16.67 5.35 9.05
N LYS A 266 17.52 4.77 9.90
CA LYS A 266 18.35 5.56 10.85
C LYS A 266 19.41 6.39 10.12
N GLU A 267 19.94 5.89 9.01
CA GLU A 267 20.87 6.68 8.18
C GLU A 267 20.14 7.84 7.51
N VAL A 268 18.93 7.61 7.00
CA VAL A 268 18.06 8.69 6.48
C VAL A 268 17.81 9.74 7.57
N ARG A 269 17.53 9.34 8.82
CA ARG A 269 17.39 10.30 9.93
C ARG A 269 18.64 11.14 10.16
N ARG A 270 19.84 10.56 10.08
CA ARG A 270 21.10 11.31 10.22
C ARG A 270 21.29 12.32 9.11
N ILE A 271 20.99 11.95 7.86
CA ILE A 271 21.05 12.87 6.71
C ILE A 271 20.11 14.06 6.94
N ILE A 272 18.86 13.77 7.33
CA ILE A 272 17.86 14.82 7.61
C ILE A 272 18.29 15.67 8.81
N ALA A 273 18.84 15.08 9.87
CA ALA A 273 19.31 15.80 11.05
C ALA A 273 20.45 16.78 10.71
N ARG A 274 21.41 16.39 9.85
CA ARG A 274 22.46 17.30 9.38
C ARG A 274 21.90 18.48 8.60
N GLU A 275 20.93 18.22 7.72
CA GLU A 275 20.24 19.28 6.96
C GLU A 275 19.43 20.18 7.90
N GLN A 276 18.74 19.59 8.87
CA GLN A 276 17.97 20.28 9.90
C GLN A 276 18.85 21.26 10.69
N VAL A 277 20.01 20.79 11.19
CA VAL A 277 20.98 21.64 11.91
C VAL A 277 21.50 22.74 11.00
N LYS A 278 21.91 22.39 9.78
CA LYS A 278 22.47 23.35 8.81
C LYS A 278 21.49 24.48 8.46
N LEU A 279 20.20 24.17 8.36
CA LEU A 279 19.16 25.12 7.95
C LEU A 279 18.43 25.78 9.13
N GLY A 280 18.70 25.37 10.38
CA GLY A 280 17.99 25.87 11.55
C GLY A 280 16.51 25.50 11.58
N MET A 281 16.17 24.29 11.09
CA MET A 281 14.78 23.84 10.94
C MET A 281 14.24 23.17 12.22
N PRO A 282 12.94 23.29 12.52
CA PRO A 282 12.33 22.66 13.68
C PRO A 282 12.22 21.13 13.55
N ASP A 283 11.96 20.44 14.66
CA ASP A 283 11.90 18.97 14.71
C ASP A 283 10.72 18.38 13.92
N ASP A 284 9.62 19.12 13.82
CA ASP A 284 8.44 18.74 13.02
C ASP A 284 8.69 18.87 11.51
N TRP A 285 9.56 19.78 11.07
CA TRP A 285 10.07 19.81 9.70
C TRP A 285 10.85 18.54 9.39
N ALA A 286 11.78 18.13 10.26
CA ALA A 286 12.57 16.92 10.06
C ALA A 286 11.71 15.64 10.08
N ALA A 287 10.67 15.58 10.94
CA ALA A 287 9.68 14.51 10.94
C ALA A 287 8.87 14.45 9.63
N THR A 288 8.51 15.61 9.08
CA THR A 288 7.85 15.72 7.76
C THR A 288 8.78 15.20 6.67
N LYS A 289 10.04 15.63 6.65
CA LYS A 289 11.06 15.16 5.69
C LYS A 289 11.24 13.66 5.77
N PHE A 290 11.29 13.06 6.96
CA PHE A 290 11.39 11.61 7.08
C PHE A 290 10.21 10.90 6.42
N THR A 291 8.99 11.43 6.58
CA THR A 291 7.79 10.90 5.91
C THR A 291 7.88 11.07 4.39
N GLU A 292 8.42 12.19 3.89
CA GLU A 292 8.68 12.37 2.45
C GLU A 292 9.60 11.28 1.90
N TRP A 293 10.68 10.93 2.60
CA TRP A 293 11.60 9.89 2.17
C TRP A 293 10.96 8.51 2.10
N VAL A 294 10.17 8.13 3.11
CA VAL A 294 9.40 6.87 3.10
C VAL A 294 8.42 6.83 1.92
N VAL A 295 7.74 7.95 1.65
CA VAL A 295 6.81 8.05 0.52
C VAL A 295 7.55 7.98 -0.82
N VAL A 296 8.71 8.63 -0.94
CA VAL A 296 9.51 8.60 -2.17
C VAL A 296 10.06 7.21 -2.46
N ASP A 297 10.45 6.44 -1.43
CA ASP A 297 10.83 5.03 -1.58
C ASP A 297 9.68 4.20 -2.19
N ALA A 298 8.48 4.33 -1.61
CA ALA A 298 7.30 3.67 -2.14
C ALA A 298 6.90 4.16 -3.55
N MET A 299 7.07 5.46 -3.82
CA MET A 299 6.82 6.05 -5.15
C MET A 299 7.76 5.48 -6.18
N LEU A 300 9.05 5.35 -5.85
CA LEU A 300 10.05 4.74 -6.70
C LEU A 300 9.61 3.32 -7.04
N GLY A 301 9.22 2.52 -6.05
CA GLY A 301 8.70 1.17 -6.24
C GLY A 301 7.45 1.05 -7.11
N LEU A 302 6.78 2.15 -7.48
CA LEU A 302 5.62 2.16 -8.37
C LEU A 302 5.81 3.10 -9.58
N ARG A 303 7.01 3.69 -9.76
CA ARG A 303 7.21 4.82 -10.67
C ARG A 303 7.00 4.46 -12.12
N SER A 304 7.53 3.32 -12.58
CA SER A 304 7.32 2.85 -13.95
C SER A 304 5.85 2.67 -14.29
N VAL A 305 5.07 2.09 -13.38
CA VAL A 305 3.63 1.89 -13.55
C VAL A 305 2.89 3.22 -13.61
N PHE A 306 3.31 4.21 -12.82
CA PHE A 306 2.77 5.56 -12.89
C PHE A 306 3.07 6.22 -14.24
N LEU A 307 4.32 6.20 -14.70
CA LEU A 307 4.69 6.83 -15.96
C LEU A 307 3.94 6.21 -17.14
N LEU A 308 3.86 4.87 -17.20
CA LEU A 308 3.23 4.15 -18.31
C LEU A 308 1.69 4.17 -18.27
N ARG A 309 1.08 4.02 -17.09
CA ARG A 309 -0.37 3.78 -16.95
C ARG A 309 -1.13 4.86 -16.17
N GLY A 310 -0.44 5.78 -15.49
CA GLY A 310 -1.07 6.73 -14.56
C GLY A 310 -1.60 6.09 -13.27
N LEU A 311 -1.19 4.85 -12.98
CA LEU A 311 -1.49 4.10 -11.76
C LEU A 311 -0.34 4.22 -10.75
N GLY A 312 -0.30 3.42 -9.68
CA GLY A 312 0.87 3.40 -8.78
C GLY A 312 0.95 4.58 -7.83
N ARG A 313 -0.20 5.04 -7.30
CA ARG A 313 -0.25 6.20 -6.40
C ARG A 313 0.07 5.82 -4.96
N VAL A 314 0.83 6.67 -4.26
CA VAL A 314 1.25 6.46 -2.86
C VAL A 314 0.67 7.54 -1.95
N ALA A 315 -0.07 7.16 -0.92
CA ALA A 315 -0.64 8.15 0.00
C ALA A 315 0.43 8.75 0.92
N PHE A 316 0.49 10.08 1.02
CA PHE A 316 1.25 10.87 1.98
C PHE A 316 0.25 11.48 2.97
N GLN A 317 0.33 11.14 4.26
CA GLN A 317 -0.55 11.73 5.27
C GLN A 317 -0.06 13.12 5.68
N LEU A 318 -0.90 14.13 5.42
CA LEU A 318 -0.69 15.45 5.99
C LEU A 318 -0.78 15.39 7.51
N ARG A 319 -0.10 16.34 8.15
CA ARG A 319 0.04 16.46 9.59
C ARG A 319 -1.28 16.23 10.33
N PRO A 320 -1.40 15.15 11.13
CA PRO A 320 -2.65 14.82 11.79
C PRO A 320 -3.01 15.81 12.90
N ASP A 321 -2.05 16.54 13.44
CA ASP A 321 -2.25 17.62 14.42
C ASP A 321 -2.83 18.91 13.80
N TRP A 322 -2.93 18.98 12.48
CA TRP A 322 -3.57 20.08 11.75
C TRP A 322 -4.90 19.66 11.12
N HIS A 323 -5.51 18.56 11.57
CA HIS A 323 -6.65 17.94 10.89
C HIS A 323 -7.88 18.86 10.71
N ASP A 324 -7.99 19.92 11.50
CA ASP A 324 -9.05 20.93 11.47
C ASP A 324 -8.57 22.32 11.02
N ASP A 325 -7.30 22.46 10.64
CA ASP A 325 -6.68 23.71 10.20
C ASP A 325 -6.55 23.75 8.67
N GLU A 326 -7.56 24.32 8.01
CA GLU A 326 -7.67 24.40 6.54
C GLU A 326 -6.48 25.13 5.90
N GLU A 327 -5.99 26.20 6.53
CA GLU A 327 -4.88 27.01 6.03
C GLU A 327 -3.58 26.21 6.03
N LYS A 328 -3.20 25.67 7.19
CA LYS A 328 -1.94 24.93 7.34
C LYS A 328 -1.90 23.71 6.44
N LEU A 329 -3.01 22.95 6.37
CA LEU A 329 -3.10 21.79 5.49
C LEU A 329 -2.94 22.19 4.02
N THR A 330 -3.53 23.32 3.61
CA THR A 330 -3.48 23.75 2.21
C THR A 330 -2.08 24.17 1.79
N TYR A 331 -1.41 25.03 2.57
CA TYR A 331 -0.04 25.46 2.28
C TYR A 331 0.96 24.29 2.34
N ALA A 332 0.87 23.45 3.36
CA ALA A 332 1.77 22.30 3.49
C ALA A 332 1.60 21.30 2.35
N GLY A 333 0.38 21.05 1.90
CA GLY A 333 0.13 20.20 0.74
C GLY A 333 0.82 20.71 -0.53
N GLY A 334 0.71 22.01 -0.82
CA GLY A 334 1.37 22.63 -1.97
C GLY A 334 2.89 22.53 -1.93
N GLU A 335 3.50 22.87 -0.78
CA GLU A 335 4.96 22.81 -0.59
C GLU A 335 5.52 21.38 -0.70
N ILE A 336 4.85 20.42 -0.04
CA ILE A 336 5.24 19.02 -0.07
C ILE A 336 5.13 18.47 -1.49
N TYR A 337 4.05 18.78 -2.22
CA TYR A 337 3.87 18.30 -3.60
C TYR A 337 5.01 18.77 -4.50
N GLU A 338 5.39 20.05 -4.43
CA GLU A 338 6.50 20.59 -5.20
C GLU A 338 7.82 19.88 -4.87
N THR A 339 8.06 19.63 -3.58
CA THR A 339 9.26 18.90 -3.13
C THR A 339 9.29 17.46 -3.66
N LEU A 340 8.17 16.74 -3.56
CA LEU A 340 8.05 15.39 -4.09
C LEU A 340 8.24 15.35 -5.61
N GLY A 341 7.65 16.32 -6.34
CA GLY A 341 7.80 16.46 -7.79
C GLY A 341 9.27 16.61 -8.22
N LYS A 342 10.03 17.46 -7.52
CA LYS A 342 11.47 17.64 -7.76
C LYS A 342 12.25 16.34 -7.54
N ARG A 343 11.95 15.58 -6.48
CA ARG A 343 12.63 14.31 -6.19
C ARG A 343 12.36 13.25 -7.25
N VAL A 344 11.08 13.03 -7.61
CA VAL A 344 10.72 12.01 -8.60
C VAL A 344 11.12 12.38 -10.02
N LYS A 345 11.30 13.68 -10.32
CA LYS A 345 11.82 14.11 -11.63
C LYS A 345 13.19 13.51 -11.93
N VAL A 346 14.06 13.40 -10.92
CA VAL A 346 15.38 12.77 -11.10
C VAL A 346 15.23 11.31 -11.53
N PHE A 347 14.25 10.58 -10.97
CA PHE A 347 13.95 9.22 -11.37
C PHE A 347 13.46 9.15 -12.81
N ASP A 348 12.55 10.06 -13.21
CA ASP A 348 12.03 10.10 -14.58
C ASP A 348 13.12 10.35 -15.61
N ASP A 349 14.01 11.31 -15.32
CA ASP A 349 15.11 11.67 -16.20
C ASP A 349 16.08 10.49 -16.40
N ILE A 350 16.30 9.66 -15.36
CA ILE A 350 17.08 8.42 -15.44
C ILE A 350 16.33 7.33 -16.24
N LEU A 351 15.07 7.06 -15.89
CA LEU A 351 14.27 6.00 -16.48
C LEU A 351 14.05 6.23 -17.99
N LEU A 352 13.80 7.47 -18.39
CA LEU A 352 13.47 7.83 -19.78
C LEU A 352 14.70 8.13 -20.66
N GLN A 353 15.91 8.26 -20.10
CA GLN A 353 17.11 8.52 -20.90
C GLN A 353 17.42 7.36 -21.85
N GLY A 354 17.37 7.60 -23.16
CA GLY A 354 17.60 6.57 -24.18
C GLY A 354 16.44 5.58 -24.33
N ALA A 355 15.29 5.83 -23.68
CA ALA A 355 14.07 5.07 -23.91
C ALA A 355 13.46 5.45 -25.28
N GLU A 356 12.73 4.53 -25.88
CA GLU A 356 12.04 4.77 -27.16
C GLU A 356 10.97 5.87 -27.06
N SER A 357 10.67 6.48 -28.21
CA SER A 357 9.71 7.58 -28.33
C SER A 357 8.31 7.24 -27.80
N LEU A 358 7.88 5.98 -27.93
CA LEU A 358 6.62 5.47 -27.37
C LEU A 358 6.56 5.73 -25.86
N TYR A 359 7.59 5.30 -25.12
CA TYR A 359 7.61 5.45 -23.66
C TYR A 359 7.69 6.91 -23.22
N VAL A 360 8.49 7.71 -23.91
CA VAL A 360 8.60 9.16 -23.65
C VAL A 360 7.25 9.85 -23.86
N SER A 361 6.54 9.50 -24.94
CA SER A 361 5.22 10.05 -25.25
C SER A 361 4.17 9.66 -24.20
N LEU A 362 4.15 8.38 -23.80
CA LEU A 362 3.23 7.88 -22.77
C LEU A 362 3.48 8.53 -21.40
N ALA A 363 4.75 8.73 -21.05
CA ALA A 363 5.18 9.30 -19.77
C ALA A 363 5.02 10.82 -19.70
N ALA A 364 5.07 11.53 -20.83
CA ALA A 364 5.07 12.99 -20.92
C ALA A 364 4.11 13.73 -19.96
N PRO A 365 2.81 13.38 -19.83
CA PRO A 365 1.90 14.11 -18.94
C PRO A 365 2.19 13.96 -17.43
N ARG A 366 3.15 13.09 -17.07
CA ARG A 366 3.44 12.64 -15.70
C ARG A 366 4.88 12.89 -15.26
N ILE A 367 5.77 13.28 -16.18
CA ILE A 367 7.16 13.63 -15.87
C ILE A 367 7.21 14.75 -14.84
N GLY A 368 7.98 14.56 -13.78
CA GLY A 368 8.13 15.49 -12.66
C GLY A 368 6.91 15.63 -11.75
N LYS A 369 5.81 14.92 -12.02
CA LYS A 369 4.63 14.91 -11.16
C LYS A 369 4.76 13.87 -10.08
N ALA A 370 4.50 14.26 -8.84
CA ALA A 370 4.44 13.33 -7.72
C ALA A 370 3.26 12.36 -7.90
N ASN A 371 3.52 11.05 -7.81
CA ASN A 371 2.48 10.03 -7.83
C ASN A 371 1.86 9.84 -6.44
N ASN A 372 1.53 10.91 -5.71
CA ASN A 372 0.89 10.80 -4.40
C ASN A 372 -0.63 10.92 -4.42
N HIS A 373 -1.21 10.48 -3.31
CA HIS A 373 -2.43 11.06 -2.74
C HIS A 373 -2.08 11.83 -1.46
N PHE A 374 -2.63 13.01 -1.23
CA PHE A 374 -2.61 13.61 0.10
C PHE A 374 -3.69 13.01 0.97
N LYS A 375 -3.27 12.27 1.98
CA LYS A 375 -4.14 11.63 2.94
C LYS A 375 -4.57 12.65 3.99
N ILE A 376 -5.88 12.88 4.10
CA ILE A 376 -6.50 13.93 4.93
C ILE A 376 -7.53 13.26 5.84
N ALA A 377 -7.52 13.56 7.13
CA ALA A 377 -8.47 12.96 8.07
C ALA A 377 -9.87 13.61 7.92
N CYS A 378 -10.91 12.80 7.75
CA CYS A 378 -12.30 13.23 7.59
C CYS A 378 -12.94 13.66 8.91
N THR A 379 -12.36 14.66 9.59
CA THR A 379 -12.77 15.08 10.93
C THR A 379 -13.80 16.22 10.95
N GLY A 380 -14.00 16.91 9.82
CA GLY A 380 -15.02 17.94 9.72
C GLY A 380 -14.94 18.79 8.45
N ARG A 381 -15.46 20.03 8.53
CA ARG A 381 -15.60 20.91 7.36
C ARG A 381 -14.27 21.35 6.75
N ALA A 382 -13.26 21.64 7.57
CA ALA A 382 -11.93 22.00 7.09
C ALA A 382 -11.35 20.92 6.15
N ALA A 383 -11.44 19.65 6.53
CA ALA A 383 -10.99 18.53 5.71
C ALA A 383 -11.70 18.46 4.34
N LEU A 384 -13.03 18.67 4.31
CA LEU A 384 -13.81 18.68 3.06
C LEU A 384 -13.40 19.86 2.16
N ASN A 385 -13.13 21.03 2.74
CA ASN A 385 -12.67 22.20 2.00
C ASN A 385 -11.27 21.99 1.40
N VAL A 386 -10.33 21.43 2.16
CA VAL A 386 -8.99 21.06 1.65
C VAL A 386 -9.11 20.05 0.51
N VAL A 387 -9.97 19.02 0.65
CA VAL A 387 -10.19 18.04 -0.43
C VAL A 387 -10.73 18.70 -1.70
N ARG A 388 -11.72 19.60 -1.56
CA ARG A 388 -12.25 20.37 -2.70
C ARG A 388 -11.15 21.20 -3.35
N ALA A 389 -10.36 21.93 -2.56
CA ALA A 389 -9.31 22.81 -3.05
C ALA A 389 -8.18 22.07 -3.78
N PHE A 390 -7.76 20.91 -3.25
CA PHE A 390 -6.72 20.09 -3.88
C PHE A 390 -7.19 19.58 -5.24
N ASN A 391 -8.43 19.10 -5.31
CA ASN A 391 -9.03 18.64 -6.57
C ASN A 391 -9.37 19.79 -7.52
N ALA A 392 -9.53 21.02 -7.03
CA ALA A 392 -9.64 22.23 -7.83
C ALA A 392 -8.29 22.79 -8.30
N GLY A 393 -7.18 22.36 -7.68
CA GLY A 393 -5.86 22.97 -7.82
C GLY A 393 -5.85 24.45 -7.44
N TYR A 394 -6.72 24.85 -6.52
CA TYR A 394 -6.94 26.23 -6.12
C TYR A 394 -7.74 26.33 -4.82
N HIS A 395 -7.38 27.29 -3.98
CA HIS A 395 -8.15 27.64 -2.79
C HIS A 395 -8.56 29.12 -2.85
N PRO A 396 -9.84 29.49 -2.66
CA PRO A 396 -10.27 30.89 -2.74
C PRO A 396 -9.66 31.76 -1.63
N GLY A 397 -9.50 31.22 -0.42
CA GLY A 397 -8.85 31.91 0.69
C GLY A 397 -7.32 31.90 0.66
N TYR A 398 -6.71 30.96 -0.08
CA TYR A 398 -5.25 30.73 -0.09
C TYR A 398 -4.77 30.53 -1.55
N PRO A 399 -4.95 31.54 -2.42
CA PRO A 399 -4.82 31.37 -3.87
C PRO A 399 -3.40 31.03 -4.35
N ASP A 400 -2.37 31.30 -3.54
CA ASP A 400 -0.96 31.05 -3.82
C ASP A 400 -0.46 29.70 -3.29
N ALA A 401 -1.25 29.02 -2.44
CA ALA A 401 -0.87 27.75 -1.84
C ALA A 401 -0.80 26.61 -2.87
N LEU A 402 -1.69 26.62 -3.88
CA LEU A 402 -1.86 25.53 -4.83
C LEU A 402 -1.53 25.98 -6.25
N LYS A 403 -0.56 25.31 -6.88
CA LYS A 403 -0.12 25.60 -8.25
C LYS A 403 -0.77 24.72 -9.31
N GLU A 404 -1.25 23.54 -8.92
CA GLU A 404 -1.91 22.58 -9.79
C GLU A 404 -2.87 21.68 -9.01
N ARG A 405 -3.67 20.88 -9.74
CA ARG A 405 -4.56 19.88 -9.12
C ARG A 405 -3.73 18.80 -8.43
N MET A 406 -4.07 18.51 -7.18
CA MET A 406 -3.47 17.46 -6.38
C MET A 406 -4.52 16.41 -6.02
N PHE A 407 -4.09 15.16 -5.91
CA PHE A 407 -4.97 14.04 -5.62
C PHE A 407 -5.04 13.79 -4.12
N THR A 408 -6.20 13.39 -3.63
CA THR A 408 -6.45 13.22 -2.19
C THR A 408 -6.78 11.76 -1.85
N ASN A 409 -6.54 11.39 -0.59
CA ASN A 409 -7.07 10.18 0.02
C ASN A 409 -7.78 10.60 1.31
N MET A 410 -9.10 10.76 1.28
CA MET A 410 -9.84 11.07 2.49
C MET A 410 -9.84 9.84 3.41
N THR A 411 -9.15 9.90 4.53
CA THR A 411 -9.05 8.81 5.52
C THR A 411 -9.92 9.10 6.73
N LEU A 412 -10.03 8.15 7.66
CA LEU A 412 -10.90 8.29 8.83
C LEU A 412 -12.36 8.51 8.41
N SER A 413 -12.76 7.96 7.25
CA SER A 413 -14.15 7.87 6.83
C SER A 413 -14.71 6.51 7.20
N TYR A 414 -15.78 6.46 7.99
CA TYR A 414 -16.33 5.20 8.50
C TYR A 414 -17.79 4.96 8.07
N GLU A 415 -18.55 6.04 7.91
CA GLU A 415 -19.99 6.06 7.71
C GLU A 415 -20.36 6.48 6.29
N VAL A 416 -21.59 6.14 5.89
CA VAL A 416 -22.16 6.59 4.60
C VAL A 416 -22.11 8.12 4.46
N PRO A 417 -22.58 8.95 5.41
CA PRO A 417 -22.57 10.42 5.28
C PRO A 417 -21.15 10.98 5.07
N GLN A 418 -20.16 10.48 5.82
CA GLN A 418 -18.76 10.89 5.66
C GLN A 418 -18.22 10.54 4.27
N MET A 419 -18.41 9.29 3.84
CA MET A 419 -17.88 8.83 2.55
C MET A 419 -18.56 9.50 1.36
N VAL A 420 -19.87 9.75 1.46
CA VAL A 420 -20.62 10.48 0.43
C VAL A 420 -20.16 11.93 0.38
N ALA A 421 -20.10 12.64 1.51
CA ALA A 421 -19.66 14.04 1.55
C ALA A 421 -18.24 14.22 0.99
N ALA A 422 -17.31 13.34 1.35
CA ALA A 422 -15.94 13.39 0.82
C ALA A 422 -15.87 13.11 -0.70
N SER A 423 -16.71 12.20 -1.20
CA SER A 423 -16.82 11.93 -2.64
C SER A 423 -17.38 13.14 -3.38
N LEU A 424 -18.42 13.78 -2.84
CA LEU A 424 -19.00 15.00 -3.44
C LEU A 424 -18.02 16.18 -3.41
N ALA A 425 -17.28 16.39 -2.31
CA ALA A 425 -16.26 17.43 -2.24
C ALA A 425 -15.15 17.25 -3.30
N THR A 426 -14.81 15.99 -3.60
CA THR A 426 -13.87 15.66 -4.69
C THR A 426 -14.43 16.07 -6.05
N GLU A 427 -15.67 15.69 -6.35
CA GLU A 427 -16.35 16.02 -7.62
C GLU A 427 -16.60 17.52 -7.78
N GLU A 428 -16.92 18.23 -6.70
CA GLU A 428 -17.04 19.69 -6.67
C GLU A 428 -15.71 20.35 -7.04
N GLY A 429 -14.60 19.90 -6.44
CA GLY A 429 -13.27 20.41 -6.78
C GLY A 429 -12.91 20.17 -8.24
N ILE A 430 -13.21 18.98 -8.77
CA ILE A 430 -13.01 18.65 -10.20
C ILE A 430 -13.83 19.60 -11.08
N ARG A 431 -15.12 19.80 -10.79
CA ARG A 431 -15.97 20.73 -11.57
C ARG A 431 -15.47 22.16 -11.52
N ASP A 432 -14.98 22.61 -10.36
CA ASP A 432 -14.39 23.94 -10.21
C ASP A 432 -13.11 24.10 -11.06
N TYR A 433 -12.27 23.05 -11.11
CA TYR A 433 -11.11 23.01 -12.01
C TYR A 433 -11.53 23.11 -13.48
N GLU A 434 -12.49 22.28 -13.92
CA GLU A 434 -12.98 22.27 -15.30
C GLU A 434 -13.57 23.63 -15.69
N LYS A 435 -14.36 24.23 -14.80
CA LYS A 435 -14.97 25.55 -15.00
C LYS A 435 -13.91 26.65 -15.11
N ARG A 436 -12.89 26.64 -14.26
CA ARG A 436 -11.83 27.67 -14.23
C ARG A 436 -10.87 27.57 -15.40
N THR A 437 -10.51 26.35 -15.80
CA THR A 437 -9.43 26.11 -16.77
C THR A 437 -9.96 25.80 -18.18
N GLY A 438 -11.23 25.44 -18.32
CA GLY A 438 -11.80 24.92 -19.56
C GLY A 438 -11.32 23.50 -19.91
N GLN A 439 -10.47 22.89 -19.09
CA GLN A 439 -9.92 21.55 -19.33
C GLN A 439 -10.79 20.49 -18.67
N LYS A 440 -11.32 19.57 -19.47
CA LYS A 440 -12.04 18.39 -18.94
C LYS A 440 -11.08 17.49 -18.17
N VAL A 441 -11.53 16.99 -17.04
CA VAL A 441 -10.78 16.07 -16.20
C VAL A 441 -11.17 14.64 -16.53
N ASP A 442 -10.18 13.87 -17.01
CA ASP A 442 -10.27 12.42 -17.05
C ASP A 442 -9.10 11.84 -16.25
N ASP A 443 -9.35 11.48 -14.99
CA ASP A 443 -8.35 10.79 -14.17
C ASP A 443 -8.24 9.30 -14.53
N GLY A 444 -9.03 8.81 -15.49
CA GLY A 444 -9.07 7.41 -15.85
C GLY A 444 -9.48 6.55 -14.65
N ILE A 445 -8.78 5.42 -14.53
CA ILE A 445 -8.85 4.46 -13.43
C ILE A 445 -8.06 4.91 -12.19
N GLY A 446 -7.39 6.07 -12.24
CA GLY A 446 -6.78 6.72 -11.09
C GLY A 446 -7.68 7.79 -10.48
N GLY A 447 -7.08 8.64 -9.63
CA GLY A 447 -7.75 9.81 -9.07
C GLY A 447 -7.85 9.78 -7.55
N SER A 448 -8.42 10.85 -6.99
CA SER A 448 -8.60 10.98 -5.54
C SER A 448 -9.52 9.92 -4.97
N VAL A 449 -9.20 9.37 -3.81
CA VAL A 449 -9.94 8.27 -3.18
C VAL A 449 -10.54 8.67 -1.84
N VAL A 450 -11.56 7.94 -1.41
CA VAL A 450 -12.16 8.03 -0.07
C VAL A 450 -12.02 6.68 0.61
N THR A 451 -11.28 6.64 1.71
CA THR A 451 -10.95 5.42 2.43
C THR A 451 -12.05 5.05 3.44
N SER A 452 -12.69 3.91 3.21
CA SER A 452 -13.56 3.23 4.16
C SER A 452 -12.75 2.44 5.19
N MET A 453 -12.87 2.82 6.47
CA MET A 453 -12.12 2.24 7.59
C MET A 453 -12.87 1.06 8.23
N ILE A 454 -12.70 -0.14 7.68
CA ILE A 454 -13.54 -1.31 8.00
C ILE A 454 -13.34 -1.82 9.44
N GLY A 455 -12.18 -2.39 9.72
CA GLY A 455 -11.98 -3.14 10.97
C GLY A 455 -12.05 -2.27 12.22
N ARG A 456 -11.64 -1.00 12.15
CA ARG A 456 -11.75 -0.07 13.29
C ARG A 456 -13.19 0.31 13.60
N PHE A 457 -14.05 0.40 12.58
CA PHE A 457 -15.47 0.59 12.79
C PHE A 457 -16.05 -0.61 13.53
N ASN A 458 -15.83 -1.82 13.01
CA ASN A 458 -16.33 -3.05 13.62
C ASN A 458 -15.82 -3.23 15.05
N ASP A 459 -14.54 -2.93 15.31
CA ASP A 459 -13.95 -2.98 16.66
C ASP A 459 -14.67 -2.02 17.63
N ALA A 460 -15.03 -0.82 17.18
CA ALA A 460 -15.73 0.16 18.01
C ALA A 460 -17.19 -0.23 18.29
N VAL A 461 -17.90 -0.76 17.28
CA VAL A 461 -19.27 -1.29 17.45
C VAL A 461 -19.26 -2.49 18.41
N ARG A 462 -18.28 -3.37 18.29
CA ARG A 462 -18.08 -4.49 19.22
C ARG A 462 -17.85 -4.01 20.64
N LEU A 463 -16.92 -3.07 20.84
CA LEU A 463 -16.63 -2.51 22.17
C LEU A 463 -17.87 -1.85 22.78
N TYR A 464 -18.63 -1.10 21.99
CA TYR A 464 -19.91 -0.53 22.41
C TYR A 464 -20.86 -1.63 22.87
N ARG A 465 -21.06 -2.68 22.06
CA ARG A 465 -21.98 -3.77 22.38
C ARG A 465 -21.60 -4.50 23.65
N VAL A 466 -20.32 -4.87 23.81
CA VAL A 466 -19.80 -5.50 25.04
C VAL A 466 -20.06 -4.62 26.26
N THR A 467 -19.79 -3.31 26.14
CA THR A 467 -20.03 -2.36 27.23
C THR A 467 -21.50 -2.30 27.62
N LYS A 468 -22.43 -2.28 26.65
CA LYS A 468 -23.88 -2.29 26.90
C LYS A 468 -24.38 -3.58 27.53
N LEU A 469 -23.84 -4.73 27.13
CA LEU A 469 -24.15 -6.01 27.77
C LEU A 469 -23.74 -6.01 29.24
N LEU A 470 -22.53 -5.52 29.56
CA LEU A 470 -22.08 -5.43 30.94
C LEU A 470 -22.89 -4.40 31.74
N GLU A 471 -23.18 -3.22 31.20
CA GLU A 471 -23.98 -2.19 31.87
C GLU A 471 -25.35 -2.71 32.34
N ALA A 472 -25.97 -3.59 31.54
CA ALA A 472 -27.27 -4.19 31.84
C ALA A 472 -27.27 -5.17 33.03
N LEU A 473 -26.10 -5.68 33.45
CA LEU A 473 -26.00 -6.52 34.63
C LEU A 473 -26.16 -5.69 35.93
N PRO A 474 -26.70 -6.27 37.02
CA PRO A 474 -26.66 -5.63 38.34
C PRO A 474 -25.23 -5.29 38.75
N ALA A 475 -25.04 -4.19 39.50
CA ALA A 475 -23.71 -3.79 39.99
C ALA A 475 -23.02 -4.88 40.84
N THR A 476 -23.81 -5.73 41.51
CA THR A 476 -23.34 -6.86 42.33
C THR A 476 -23.03 -8.13 41.53
N ASN A 477 -23.23 -8.13 40.21
CA ASN A 477 -22.98 -9.33 39.40
C ASN A 477 -21.47 -9.54 39.22
N PRO A 478 -20.90 -10.70 39.64
CA PRO A 478 -19.46 -10.94 39.59
C PRO A 478 -18.88 -10.96 38.17
N LEU A 479 -19.71 -11.11 37.12
CA LEU A 479 -19.26 -11.06 35.73
C LEU A 479 -18.79 -9.65 35.33
N LYS A 480 -19.31 -8.57 35.96
CA LYS A 480 -18.89 -7.19 35.68
C LYS A 480 -17.40 -6.95 35.96
N GLU A 481 -16.87 -7.56 37.03
CA GLU A 481 -15.47 -7.39 37.43
C GLU A 481 -14.52 -8.30 36.65
N LYS A 482 -15.02 -9.45 36.17
CA LYS A 482 -14.23 -10.46 35.46
C LYS A 482 -14.00 -10.16 33.98
N ILE A 483 -14.83 -9.30 33.40
CA ILE A 483 -14.83 -9.06 31.95
C ILE A 483 -14.38 -7.62 31.69
N ASN A 484 -13.19 -7.48 31.12
CA ASN A 484 -12.70 -6.21 30.60
C ASN A 484 -13.17 -6.03 29.14
N PRO A 485 -14.03 -5.05 28.82
CA PRO A 485 -14.52 -4.83 27.46
C PRO A 485 -13.42 -4.69 26.40
N GLY A 486 -12.29 -4.04 26.74
CA GLY A 486 -11.20 -3.78 25.80
C GLY A 486 -10.44 -5.03 25.35
N GLU A 487 -10.57 -6.12 26.11
CA GLU A 487 -9.91 -7.41 25.81
C GLU A 487 -10.76 -8.30 24.90
N ILE A 488 -12.07 -8.09 24.85
CA ILE A 488 -12.98 -8.91 24.03
C ILE A 488 -12.76 -8.60 22.55
N LYS A 489 -12.33 -9.60 21.79
CA LYS A 489 -12.08 -9.48 20.33
C LYS A 489 -13.22 -10.03 19.47
N SER A 490 -14.15 -10.77 20.06
CA SER A 490 -15.34 -11.33 19.41
C SER A 490 -16.46 -11.48 20.43
N LEU A 491 -17.73 -11.29 20.05
CA LEU A 491 -18.86 -11.64 20.91
C LEU A 491 -19.00 -13.16 21.13
N THR A 492 -18.33 -13.97 20.32
CA THR A 492 -18.20 -15.42 20.51
C THR A 492 -17.08 -15.81 21.50
N ASP A 493 -16.41 -14.83 22.13
CA ASP A 493 -15.41 -15.10 23.17
C ASP A 493 -16.03 -15.94 24.30
N PRO A 494 -15.37 -17.00 24.80
CA PRO A 494 -15.90 -17.86 25.86
C PRO A 494 -16.36 -17.11 27.12
N LYS A 495 -15.79 -15.93 27.41
CA LYS A 495 -16.23 -15.07 28.51
C LYS A 495 -17.66 -14.54 28.35
N LEU A 496 -18.13 -14.39 27.11
CA LEU A 496 -19.49 -13.92 26.77
C LEU A 496 -20.39 -15.03 26.25
N ASN A 497 -19.84 -15.94 25.45
CA ASN A 497 -20.55 -17.04 24.83
C ASN A 497 -20.54 -18.29 25.74
N ASN A 498 -21.16 -18.14 26.91
CA ASN A 498 -21.38 -19.23 27.86
C ASN A 498 -22.79 -19.15 28.46
N PRO A 499 -23.33 -20.28 28.96
CA PRO A 499 -24.69 -20.32 29.49
C PRO A 499 -24.95 -19.31 30.63
N GLU A 500 -23.98 -19.10 31.52
CA GLU A 500 -24.12 -18.19 32.67
C GLU A 500 -24.34 -16.74 32.21
N PHE A 501 -23.50 -16.25 31.29
CA PHE A 501 -23.59 -14.90 30.77
C PHE A 501 -24.86 -14.70 29.92
N ILE A 502 -25.19 -15.66 29.05
CA ILE A 502 -26.38 -15.60 28.20
C ILE A 502 -27.66 -15.60 29.05
N ASP A 503 -27.75 -16.44 30.08
CA ASP A 503 -28.89 -16.44 31.00
C ASP A 503 -28.98 -15.14 31.80
N ALA A 504 -27.85 -14.54 32.17
CA ALA A 504 -27.83 -13.23 32.82
C ALA A 504 -28.38 -12.13 31.89
N MET A 505 -28.07 -12.16 30.59
CA MET A 505 -28.63 -11.24 29.59
C MET A 505 -30.14 -11.43 29.42
N ARG A 506 -30.61 -12.68 29.32
CA ARG A 506 -32.05 -12.97 29.26
C ARG A 506 -32.79 -12.45 30.48
N LYS A 507 -32.24 -12.62 31.68
CA LYS A 507 -32.80 -12.07 32.94
C LYS A 507 -32.81 -10.54 32.95
N ALA A 508 -31.87 -9.90 32.25
CA ALA A 508 -31.84 -8.46 32.04
C ALA A 508 -32.76 -7.98 30.88
N GLY A 509 -33.53 -8.88 30.26
CA GLY A 509 -34.41 -8.55 29.14
C GLY A 509 -33.70 -8.34 27.81
N ILE A 510 -32.45 -8.78 27.68
CA ILE A 510 -31.66 -8.66 26.46
C ILE A 510 -31.60 -10.03 25.77
N ASP A 511 -32.11 -10.09 24.54
CA ASP A 511 -31.94 -11.23 23.65
C ASP A 511 -30.54 -11.17 22.99
N PHE A 512 -29.55 -11.73 23.67
CA PHE A 512 -28.16 -11.76 23.22
C PHE A 512 -27.88 -13.01 22.40
N ASP A 513 -27.64 -12.81 21.09
CA ASP A 513 -27.17 -13.85 20.16
C ASP A 513 -25.70 -13.59 19.81
N PRO A 514 -24.73 -14.21 20.51
CA PRO A 514 -23.31 -13.92 20.29
C PRO A 514 -22.83 -14.24 18.87
N VAL A 515 -23.42 -15.24 18.20
CA VAL A 515 -22.98 -15.67 16.86
C VAL A 515 -23.57 -14.76 15.80
N GLY A 516 -24.89 -14.53 15.82
CA GLY A 516 -25.55 -13.65 14.86
C GLY A 516 -25.13 -12.19 15.01
N GLU A 517 -24.94 -11.70 16.25
CA GLU A 517 -24.45 -10.35 16.49
C GLU A 517 -23.00 -10.16 16.06
N GLU A 518 -22.11 -11.14 16.30
CA GLU A 518 -20.73 -11.05 15.82
C GLU A 518 -20.66 -11.05 14.29
N ASP A 519 -21.42 -11.93 13.61
CA ASP A 519 -21.48 -11.94 12.14
C ASP A 519 -21.95 -10.58 11.60
N ALA A 520 -23.00 -10.00 12.20
CA ALA A 520 -23.49 -8.69 11.82
C ALA A 520 -22.44 -7.58 12.03
N ILE A 521 -21.74 -7.59 13.17
CA ILE A 521 -20.68 -6.61 13.48
C ILE A 521 -19.48 -6.76 12.54
N ASP A 522 -19.03 -7.98 12.26
CA ASP A 522 -17.88 -8.23 11.38
C ASP A 522 -18.12 -7.77 9.93
N HIS A 523 -19.39 -7.66 9.54
CA HIS A 523 -19.84 -7.22 8.22
C HIS A 523 -20.43 -5.80 8.21
N ALA A 524 -20.46 -5.09 9.34
CA ALA A 524 -21.12 -3.79 9.46
C ALA A 524 -20.51 -2.74 8.51
N ALA A 525 -19.19 -2.53 8.57
CA ALA A 525 -18.53 -1.57 7.67
C ALA A 525 -18.48 -2.03 6.20
N THR A 526 -18.47 -3.34 5.95
CA THR A 526 -18.63 -3.92 4.61
C THR A 526 -19.97 -3.47 4.01
N LEU A 527 -21.05 -3.58 4.78
CA LEU A 527 -22.38 -3.13 4.39
C LEU A 527 -22.45 -1.61 4.15
N LEU A 528 -21.82 -0.79 5.01
CA LEU A 528 -21.74 0.67 4.81
C LEU A 528 -21.00 1.03 3.51
N THR A 529 -19.96 0.29 3.18
CA THR A 529 -19.17 0.49 1.96
C THR A 529 -19.96 0.11 0.71
N LYS A 530 -20.64 -1.05 0.73
CA LYS A 530 -21.56 -1.48 -0.34
C LYS A 530 -22.61 -0.40 -0.61
N ARG A 531 -23.31 0.05 0.45
CA ARG A 531 -24.31 1.12 0.36
C ARG A 531 -23.74 2.39 -0.25
N THR A 532 -22.59 2.85 0.25
CA THR A 532 -21.96 4.08 -0.23
C THR A 532 -21.67 4.01 -1.73
N VAL A 533 -21.03 2.93 -2.19
CA VAL A 533 -20.69 2.79 -3.61
C VAL A 533 -21.94 2.76 -4.48
N LEU A 534 -22.96 2.01 -4.10
CA LEU A 534 -24.19 1.89 -4.89
C LEU A 534 -25.01 3.17 -4.87
N LEU A 535 -25.08 3.87 -3.74
CA LEU A 535 -25.73 5.16 -3.61
C LEU A 535 -25.05 6.25 -4.46
N LEU A 536 -23.72 6.32 -4.46
CA LEU A 536 -22.97 7.26 -5.30
C LEU A 536 -23.22 7.03 -6.79
N LYS A 537 -23.32 5.75 -7.21
CA LYS A 537 -23.65 5.41 -8.61
C LYS A 537 -25.10 5.77 -8.95
N SER A 538 -26.07 5.35 -8.13
CA SER A 538 -27.50 5.46 -8.45
C SER A 538 -28.08 6.86 -8.20
N ARG A 539 -27.83 7.47 -7.04
CA ARG A 539 -28.40 8.77 -6.65
C ARG A 539 -27.61 9.95 -7.22
N TYR A 540 -26.28 9.84 -7.27
CA TYR A 540 -25.40 10.95 -7.65
C TYR A 540 -24.80 10.81 -9.06
N GLY A 541 -25.05 9.69 -9.75
CA GLY A 541 -24.59 9.48 -11.12
C GLY A 541 -23.07 9.38 -11.26
N LEU A 542 -22.34 9.08 -10.18
CA LEU A 542 -20.89 8.97 -10.23
C LEU A 542 -20.47 7.69 -10.95
N LYS A 543 -19.98 7.84 -12.17
CA LYS A 543 -19.57 6.71 -13.03
C LYS A 543 -18.45 5.87 -12.43
N ARG A 544 -17.55 6.51 -11.67
CA ARG A 544 -16.46 5.85 -10.94
C ARG A 544 -16.51 6.34 -9.50
N THR A 545 -17.08 5.54 -8.62
CA THR A 545 -16.87 5.74 -7.19
C THR A 545 -15.40 5.48 -6.92
N ARG A 546 -14.76 6.25 -6.05
CA ARG A 546 -13.32 6.09 -5.76
C ARG A 546 -13.10 5.67 -4.32
N ILE A 547 -13.87 4.67 -3.89
CA ILE A 547 -13.80 4.14 -2.53
C ILE A 547 -12.61 3.18 -2.41
N LEU A 548 -11.81 3.37 -1.37
CA LEU A 548 -10.69 2.52 -0.98
C LEU A 548 -11.01 1.82 0.34
N THR A 549 -11.05 0.49 0.37
CA THR A 549 -11.30 -0.24 1.63
C THR A 549 -10.00 -0.45 2.40
N ALA A 550 -9.96 -0.12 3.68
CA ALA A 550 -8.75 -0.21 4.51
C ALA A 550 -9.02 -0.77 5.92
N SER A 551 -7.93 -0.99 6.66
CA SER A 551 -7.96 -1.38 8.07
C SER A 551 -8.74 -2.67 8.37
N LYS A 552 -8.64 -3.67 7.49
CA LYS A 552 -9.37 -4.95 7.63
C LYS A 552 -8.86 -5.78 8.82
N ARG A 553 -9.66 -6.74 9.26
CA ARG A 553 -9.34 -7.74 10.32
C ARG A 553 -9.41 -9.16 9.80
N LYS A 554 -10.26 -9.40 8.79
CA LYS A 554 -10.55 -10.71 8.24
C LYS A 554 -10.48 -10.64 6.73
N PHE A 555 -10.08 -11.75 6.10
CA PHE A 555 -9.92 -11.79 4.66
C PHE A 555 -11.24 -11.71 3.87
N HIS A 556 -12.36 -12.18 4.42
CA HIS A 556 -13.67 -12.07 3.76
C HIS A 556 -14.07 -10.61 3.47
N GLN A 557 -13.54 -9.65 4.24
CA GLN A 557 -13.77 -8.22 4.02
C GLN A 557 -13.16 -7.73 2.69
N ASN A 558 -12.25 -8.49 2.07
CA ASN A 558 -11.84 -8.28 0.68
C ASN A 558 -12.82 -8.95 -0.29
N THR A 559 -13.15 -10.22 -0.06
CA THR A 559 -13.93 -11.01 -1.01
C THR A 559 -15.37 -10.53 -1.12
N ASP A 560 -15.96 -9.98 -0.06
CA ASP A 560 -17.32 -9.41 -0.05
C ASP A 560 -17.42 -8.04 -0.76
N LEU A 561 -16.27 -7.41 -1.03
CA LEU A 561 -16.15 -6.07 -1.61
C LEU A 561 -15.47 -6.10 -2.98
N LEU A 562 -15.39 -7.27 -3.64
CA LEU A 562 -14.95 -7.35 -5.03
C LEU A 562 -15.92 -6.56 -5.92
N GLY A 563 -15.39 -5.64 -6.72
CA GLY A 563 -16.16 -4.61 -7.43
C GLY A 563 -16.10 -3.23 -6.77
N VAL A 564 -15.61 -3.10 -5.53
CA VAL A 564 -15.18 -1.81 -4.98
C VAL A 564 -13.83 -1.43 -5.59
N PRO A 565 -13.65 -0.22 -6.15
CA PRO A 565 -12.53 0.08 -7.03
C PRO A 565 -11.14 -0.08 -6.41
N PHE A 566 -10.98 0.18 -5.10
CA PHE A 566 -9.67 0.04 -4.47
C PHE A 566 -9.75 -0.72 -3.15
N SER A 567 -8.72 -1.52 -2.88
CA SER A 567 -8.56 -2.26 -1.63
C SER A 567 -7.12 -2.21 -1.14
N THR A 568 -6.90 -1.86 0.13
CA THR A 568 -5.56 -1.88 0.76
C THR A 568 -5.47 -2.90 1.90
N ASP A 569 -4.36 -3.64 1.97
CA ASP A 569 -4.13 -4.71 2.95
C ASP A 569 -2.77 -4.64 3.64
N PHE A 570 -2.76 -5.09 4.91
CA PHE A 570 -1.58 -5.34 5.75
C PHE A 570 -1.16 -6.82 5.72
N GLY A 571 0.01 -7.14 6.30
CA GLY A 571 0.77 -8.35 5.99
C GLY A 571 -0.02 -9.56 6.40
N ASN A 572 -0.58 -9.44 7.60
CA ASN A 572 -1.51 -10.39 8.17
C ASN A 572 -2.74 -10.66 7.29
N ILE A 573 -3.34 -9.65 6.65
CA ILE A 573 -4.50 -9.85 5.76
C ILE A 573 -4.06 -10.54 4.47
N GLN A 574 -2.91 -10.16 3.92
CA GLN A 574 -2.33 -10.87 2.78
C GLN A 574 -2.03 -12.32 3.12
N ARG A 575 -1.45 -12.58 4.29
CA ARG A 575 -1.12 -13.90 4.81
C ARG A 575 -2.35 -14.79 4.98
N MET A 576 -3.45 -14.23 5.50
CA MET A 576 -4.72 -14.96 5.64
C MET A 576 -5.22 -15.53 4.32
N SER A 577 -4.98 -14.84 3.19
CA SER A 577 -5.35 -15.36 1.86
C SER A 577 -4.64 -16.67 1.52
N ILE A 578 -3.36 -16.79 1.89
CA ILE A 578 -2.57 -18.01 1.70
C ILE A 578 -3.09 -19.12 2.61
N ASP A 579 -3.40 -18.80 3.88
CA ASP A 579 -3.93 -19.81 4.81
C ASP A 579 -5.25 -20.41 4.33
N LEU A 580 -6.14 -19.56 3.82
CA LEU A 580 -7.41 -20.01 3.23
C LEU A 580 -7.19 -20.82 1.94
N TRP A 581 -6.25 -20.39 1.09
CA TRP A 581 -5.88 -21.15 -0.11
C TRP A 581 -5.35 -22.53 0.23
N LYS A 582 -4.43 -22.65 1.20
CA LYS A 582 -3.87 -23.93 1.66
C LYS A 582 -4.93 -24.89 2.20
N LYS A 583 -5.98 -24.35 2.84
CA LYS A 583 -7.12 -25.13 3.35
C LYS A 583 -8.15 -25.50 2.28
N GLY A 584 -8.02 -24.97 1.06
CA GLY A 584 -9.04 -25.10 0.01
C GLY A 584 -10.30 -24.29 0.28
N GLU A 585 -10.25 -23.34 1.22
CA GLU A 585 -11.38 -22.49 1.64
C GLU A 585 -11.48 -21.21 0.80
N LEU A 586 -10.42 -20.84 0.07
CA LEU A 586 -10.43 -19.69 -0.83
C LEU A 586 -10.85 -20.09 -2.25
N ASN A 587 -12.12 -19.91 -2.58
CA ASN A 587 -12.66 -20.13 -3.93
C ASN A 587 -13.39 -18.88 -4.44
N ILE A 588 -12.77 -18.15 -5.38
CA ILE A 588 -13.35 -16.95 -5.99
C ILE A 588 -13.98 -17.31 -7.33
N THR A 589 -15.29 -17.57 -7.30
CA THR A 589 -16.10 -17.82 -8.50
C THR A 589 -16.78 -16.56 -9.02
N ASN A 590 -17.01 -15.58 -8.16
CA ASN A 590 -17.53 -14.26 -8.52
C ASN A 590 -16.52 -13.15 -8.18
N TRP A 591 -16.14 -12.36 -9.19
CA TRP A 591 -15.22 -11.22 -9.06
C TRP A 591 -15.95 -9.87 -8.89
N ASN A 592 -17.27 -9.88 -8.74
CA ASN A 592 -18.08 -8.71 -8.49
C ASN A 592 -19.17 -9.01 -7.43
N THR A 593 -18.74 -9.21 -6.20
CA THR A 593 -19.61 -9.49 -5.05
C THR A 593 -20.27 -8.23 -4.48
N LEU A 594 -19.84 -7.03 -4.90
CA LEU A 594 -20.39 -5.74 -4.47
C LEU A 594 -21.93 -5.71 -4.53
N LEU A 595 -22.53 -6.25 -5.59
CA LEU A 595 -23.98 -6.23 -5.85
C LEU A 595 -24.76 -7.36 -5.15
N GLU A 596 -24.08 -8.39 -4.64
CA GLU A 596 -24.75 -9.56 -4.10
C GLU A 596 -25.60 -9.21 -2.87
N GLY A 597 -26.90 -9.52 -2.94
CA GLY A 597 -27.87 -9.27 -1.88
C GLY A 597 -28.14 -7.78 -1.62
N MET A 598 -27.80 -6.90 -2.56
CA MET A 598 -28.06 -5.45 -2.47
C MET A 598 -29.04 -5.00 -3.57
N ASN A 599 -29.88 -4.02 -3.25
CA ASN A 599 -30.71 -3.30 -4.23
C ASN A 599 -29.87 -2.22 -4.97
N PRO A 600 -30.34 -1.72 -6.13
CA PRO A 600 -29.64 -0.67 -6.88
C PRO A 600 -29.40 0.64 -6.11
N ASP A 601 -30.24 0.94 -5.12
CA ASP A 601 -30.10 2.13 -4.25
C ASP A 601 -29.09 1.94 -3.11
N GLY A 602 -28.51 0.74 -2.98
CA GLY A 602 -27.55 0.39 -1.94
C GLY A 602 -28.17 -0.05 -0.61
N THR A 603 -29.49 -0.23 -0.53
CA THR A 603 -30.14 -0.95 0.58
C THR A 603 -29.98 -2.47 0.42
N PRO A 604 -30.09 -3.29 1.47
CA PRO A 604 -30.10 -4.73 1.33
C PRO A 604 -31.37 -5.20 0.62
N ALA A 605 -31.25 -6.19 -0.25
CA ALA A 605 -32.41 -6.87 -0.81
C ALA A 605 -33.17 -7.61 0.30
N ALA A 606 -34.50 -7.66 0.19
CA ALA A 606 -35.33 -8.44 1.11
C ALA A 606 -34.84 -9.90 1.18
N ASP A 607 -34.92 -10.51 2.37
CA ASP A 607 -34.48 -11.89 2.68
C ASP A 607 -32.98 -12.18 2.49
N SER A 608 -32.18 -11.21 2.05
CA SER A 608 -30.74 -11.37 1.91
C SER A 608 -30.05 -11.50 3.28
N VAL A 609 -28.84 -12.05 3.27
CA VAL A 609 -27.98 -12.06 4.47
C VAL A 609 -27.69 -10.63 4.98
N TRP A 610 -27.60 -9.66 4.07
CA TRP A 610 -27.36 -8.26 4.40
C TRP A 610 -28.56 -7.61 5.10
N ALA A 611 -29.79 -7.97 4.74
CA ALA A 611 -30.99 -7.47 5.41
C ALA A 611 -31.05 -7.97 6.87
N LYS A 612 -30.75 -9.27 7.08
CA LYS A 612 -30.68 -9.86 8.43
C LYS A 612 -29.60 -9.20 9.29
N ARG A 613 -28.41 -8.99 8.72
CA ARG A 613 -27.32 -8.28 9.41
C ARG A 613 -27.70 -6.84 9.75
N GLU A 614 -28.35 -6.12 8.83
CA GLU A 614 -28.83 -4.76 9.07
C GLU A 614 -29.87 -4.70 10.20
N GLU A 615 -30.82 -5.63 10.22
CA GLU A 615 -31.83 -5.75 11.29
C GLU A 615 -31.17 -5.94 12.66
N ILE A 616 -30.21 -6.86 12.76
CA ILE A 616 -29.43 -7.08 13.98
C ILE A 616 -28.68 -5.81 14.38
N LEU A 617 -28.02 -5.12 13.45
CA LEU A 617 -27.28 -3.89 13.73
C LEU A 617 -28.19 -2.77 14.24
N ARG A 618 -29.39 -2.60 13.66
CA ARG A 618 -30.42 -1.65 14.12
C ARG A 618 -30.87 -1.97 15.55
N ARG A 619 -30.97 -3.24 15.89
CA ARG A 619 -31.37 -3.71 17.23
C ARG A 619 -30.28 -3.44 18.28
N ILE A 620 -29.03 -3.75 17.98
CA ILE A 620 -27.95 -3.74 18.97
C ILE A 620 -27.22 -2.39 19.11
N TRP A 621 -27.36 -1.51 18.12
CA TRP A 621 -26.70 -0.20 18.11
C TRP A 621 -27.64 0.92 17.64
N PRO A 622 -28.16 1.76 18.56
CA PRO A 622 -29.14 2.80 18.25
C PRO A 622 -28.69 3.82 17.19
N ASP A 623 -27.39 4.11 17.11
CA ASP A 623 -26.85 5.05 16.13
C ASP A 623 -26.68 4.45 14.73
N TRP A 624 -26.98 3.15 14.52
CA TRP A 624 -26.87 2.52 13.20
C TRP A 624 -27.61 3.32 12.11
N SER A 625 -28.81 3.82 12.43
CA SER A 625 -29.59 4.64 11.50
C SER A 625 -28.84 5.90 11.04
N LYS A 626 -28.13 6.59 11.95
CA LYS A 626 -27.36 7.80 11.67
C LYS A 626 -26.14 7.54 10.79
N VAL A 627 -25.44 6.42 11.01
CA VAL A 627 -24.24 6.07 10.24
C VAL A 627 -24.56 5.44 8.88
N TYR A 628 -25.76 4.85 8.75
CA TYR A 628 -26.23 4.21 7.54
C TYR A 628 -26.95 5.17 6.58
N ASP A 629 -27.65 6.18 7.10
CA ASP A 629 -28.32 7.19 6.30
C ASP A 629 -27.31 8.23 5.76
N PRO A 630 -27.24 8.49 4.44
CA PRO A 630 -26.36 9.53 3.87
C PRO A 630 -26.55 10.92 4.46
N ASP A 631 -27.70 11.23 5.05
CA ASP A 631 -28.01 12.52 5.66
C ASP A 631 -28.00 12.45 7.21
N GLY A 632 -27.57 11.32 7.78
CA GLY A 632 -27.71 11.00 9.21
C GLY A 632 -26.67 11.64 10.16
N LEU A 633 -25.55 12.14 9.63
CA LEU A 633 -24.52 12.85 10.40
C LEU A 633 -24.04 14.09 9.66
N LYS A 634 -23.77 15.16 10.42
CA LYS A 634 -23.22 16.41 9.88
C LYS A 634 -21.71 16.49 10.06
N PRO A 635 -20.98 17.23 9.21
CA PRO A 635 -19.53 17.36 9.31
C PRO A 635 -19.02 17.80 10.69
N GLU A 636 -19.77 18.61 11.43
CA GLU A 636 -19.40 19.08 12.77
C GLU A 636 -19.36 17.95 13.81
N ASP A 637 -20.07 16.84 13.56
CA ASP A 637 -20.16 15.70 14.47
C ASP A 637 -19.10 14.63 14.18
N TYR A 638 -18.44 14.67 13.02
CA TYR A 638 -17.54 13.60 12.56
C TYR A 638 -16.42 13.28 13.54
N ALA A 639 -15.74 14.31 14.06
CA ALA A 639 -14.67 14.13 15.02
C ALA A 639 -15.13 13.43 16.32
N ASN A 640 -16.40 13.55 16.71
CA ASN A 640 -16.90 13.07 18.00
C ASN A 640 -17.35 11.60 18.00
N MET A 641 -17.29 10.93 16.85
CA MET A 641 -17.74 9.55 16.72
C MET A 641 -16.80 8.57 17.42
N ILE A 642 -17.38 7.48 17.96
CA ILE A 642 -16.71 6.51 18.85
C ILE A 642 -15.46 5.84 18.27
N TYR A 643 -15.31 5.81 16.94
CA TYR A 643 -14.17 5.23 16.21
C TYR A 643 -13.16 6.27 15.69
N VAL A 644 -13.54 7.55 15.58
CA VAL A 644 -12.67 8.61 15.05
C VAL A 644 -11.64 9.01 16.10
N GLN A 645 -12.08 9.36 17.31
CA GLN A 645 -11.18 9.82 18.38
C GLN A 645 -10.06 8.82 18.72
N PRO A 646 -10.31 7.50 18.90
CA PRO A 646 -9.23 6.55 19.17
C PRO A 646 -8.22 6.46 18.02
N THR A 647 -8.69 6.55 16.77
CA THR A 647 -7.83 6.48 15.59
C THR A 647 -6.99 7.74 15.44
N LEU A 648 -7.62 8.90 15.60
CA LEU A 648 -6.94 10.19 15.55
C LEU A 648 -5.89 10.30 16.66
N LYS A 649 -6.23 9.90 17.90
CA LYS A 649 -5.27 9.83 19.01
C LYS A 649 -4.06 8.95 18.70
N GLN A 650 -4.27 7.82 18.02
CA GLN A 650 -3.16 6.99 17.58
C GLN A 650 -2.29 7.70 16.54
N PHE A 651 -2.89 8.36 15.55
CA PHE A 651 -2.14 9.10 14.52
C PHE A 651 -1.33 10.24 15.13
N LEU A 652 -1.92 10.99 16.07
CA LEU A 652 -1.23 12.03 16.83
C LEU A 652 -0.08 11.45 17.66
N GLY A 653 -0.29 10.32 18.34
CA GLY A 653 0.77 9.67 19.13
C GLY A 653 1.99 9.27 18.29
N PHE A 654 1.77 8.66 17.13
CA PHE A 654 2.86 8.30 16.22
C PHE A 654 3.50 9.51 15.53
N TRP A 655 2.73 10.59 15.32
CA TRP A 655 3.30 11.85 14.85
C TRP A 655 4.25 12.45 15.90
N SER A 656 3.83 12.53 17.16
CA SER A 656 4.67 12.99 18.27
C SER A 656 5.93 12.13 18.44
N GLU A 657 5.81 10.80 18.31
CA GLU A 657 6.96 9.89 18.31
C GLU A 657 7.94 10.20 17.16
N ASN A 658 7.43 10.47 15.95
CA ASN A 658 8.29 10.82 14.82
C ASN A 658 9.06 12.12 15.06
N VAL A 659 8.41 13.13 15.65
CA VAL A 659 9.04 14.40 16.07
C VAL A 659 10.11 14.17 17.13
N ALA A 660 9.82 13.36 18.16
CA ALA A 660 10.78 13.03 19.21
C ALA A 660 12.02 12.31 18.65
N ARG A 661 11.85 11.42 17.66
CA ARG A 661 12.97 10.78 16.98
C ARG A 661 13.80 11.74 16.12
N ALA A 662 13.16 12.71 15.49
CA ALA A 662 13.87 13.77 14.76
C ALA A 662 14.74 14.60 15.72
N GLN A 663 14.17 15.02 16.86
CA GLN A 663 14.91 15.72 17.91
C GLN A 663 16.12 14.90 18.39
N LYS A 664 15.92 13.62 18.71
CA LYS A 664 17.00 12.73 19.16
C LYS A 664 18.10 12.59 18.10
N ALA A 665 17.75 12.49 16.82
CA ALA A 665 18.73 12.42 15.75
C ALA A 665 19.53 13.73 15.63
N ARG A 666 18.88 14.89 15.77
CA ARG A 666 19.55 16.21 15.83
C ARG A 666 20.56 16.29 16.98
N GLU A 667 20.15 15.89 18.18
CA GLU A 667 21.01 15.91 19.37
C GLU A 667 22.25 15.02 19.20
N GLN A 668 22.10 13.88 18.52
CA GLN A 668 23.21 12.96 18.22
C GLN A 668 24.23 13.53 17.23
N GLU A 669 23.83 14.44 16.34
CA GLU A 669 24.74 15.15 15.44
C GLU A 669 25.48 16.32 16.13
N GLY A 670 25.38 16.43 17.47
CA GLY A 670 26.23 17.29 18.29
C GLY A 670 25.71 18.72 18.52
N TRP A 671 24.41 18.96 18.29
CA TRP A 671 23.77 20.25 18.55
C TRP A 671 22.89 20.14 19.81
N ARG A 672 23.18 20.96 20.83
CA ARG A 672 22.39 21.07 22.06
C ARG A 672 21.54 22.33 22.03
#